data_AF-A0A1B8FRZ7-F1
#
_entry.id   AF-A0A1B8FRZ7-F1
#
_cell.length_a   1.000
_cell.length_b   1.000
_cell.length_c   1.000
_cell.angle_alpha   90.00
_cell.angle_beta   90.00
_cell.angle_gamma   90.00
#
_symmetry.space_group_name_H-M   'P 1'
#
loop_
_entity.id
_entity.type
_entity.pdbx_description
1 polymer ?
#
loop_
_entity_poly.entity_id
_entity_poly.type
_entity_poly.pdbx_seq_one_letter_code
_entity_poly.pdbx_strand_id
1 'polypeptide(L)'
;MVGLRQLLATVVAVWSCRYPGVIAYPYDTLPGDDPLPFNATHPFNDYPPILEDGGLEARQSEKMELRILPLGASIMSGVGSPEHSGLRKWLRVALRYDGYPVNMVGSKQDGTDMVDKDHEAVSGAILAYHPNGGSASIIYDQLQLSLGYRPNIVIINGGTNNANRDLHVDVAGEKMEIILNSIWGASEMAETCVILSTLPPTSNKVGERTRLVINQQYRDLVNKKNKDKCIWLADMEPNYEGKDFFDINAPIWSEDGVKDDKIHPNNEATDNRPVKAANDKVSEDTHGCDKQFGSGEFSGGLTQHGWGEHDGTYTHNSERKEIVFTVESKWDRNQWRFARLFSRDYDDMVGWFEFAPGDHRYGVWKNLGSEDSSKAGEFKKIDDLQGDLYCIPRGVRFIDMNGDGLDDLVCIYPDGSLYLSVNKGGGSGNTPPTFKRVSDTGFIKSSEGEQARVRLADIDGDGRADYGIMDKDGSIRFWRNGWINDIPQYWQYLGVRATIPGGYSHVDGVRFEDIKGDGRDDLMYMDIFGQTVTFTNTRSCATGRLGDGLNVRWRPAYLLGRNDYSHLGMREYYDDDKKQYDDEDENWYLRDRIHFARIYGTKPAFGNLGVQDYIFMEHKKINNDKHQFNVRIWKNHGQGGTKVIADGNKYCNMEGHDTGAMDYVWTWSHGKMKLFPNAGKKFVKNGESFWRQGGSNPHPDIWSPPDGAQWNRKDLHLADWDNDGDCDIIYVNPDNGNTRVFINDFPEKKSWDGAFREISVPHVECEYKRGIGLEDLAVQFADLTGNGRADYLCLHPDGTVKGYLHEDNGDMTWRGQLKFTEAKDRANLRFADVNGDGRDDMTWIDRFNSDSSVWYNRRQGNPGEGLGGSFFKWDKIGQPVYQENVAGACTYFPDLDGNGRADMHAVKGSWTNEAETWFNPSCGLRDAIGDDNGDVVDPHLPVQSGNPVDGAGPGDPGNPGTGPGDNCRGMDNRKWRSINCDNEYVKEDTKYKAYTIWAELDADGAWQSALEFYQCRRTQSDSSFSNIASDFFNGPNSVNCQDFRESGNGCTNLTAVCDHNCPGAARRYIVNSLSRIYAMYWNIYSAIQSMVVFSNVGQIGKDFGIEENQGNVDPRLAIILDLVVLGCGLVMGPAWK
;
A
#
# COMPACT_ATOMS: atom_id res chain seq x y z
N MET A 1 40.44 5.80 -12.04
CA MET A 1 39.39 4.79 -12.32
C MET A 1 38.07 5.37 -11.78
N VAL A 2 37.33 6.26 -12.43
CA VAL A 2 37.26 6.70 -13.85
C VAL A 2 36.93 5.57 -14.83
N GLY A 3 35.69 5.61 -15.30
CA GLY A 3 35.21 4.94 -16.50
C GLY A 3 33.69 4.72 -16.44
N LEU A 4 32.91 4.88 -17.51
CA LEU A 4 33.11 5.58 -18.79
C LEU A 4 31.76 5.52 -19.54
N ARG A 5 31.36 6.56 -20.31
CA ARG A 5 30.29 6.52 -21.36
C ARG A 5 28.86 6.30 -20.84
N GLN A 6 27.84 7.13 -21.10
CA GLN A 6 27.58 8.15 -22.13
C GLN A 6 27.46 7.62 -23.58
N LEU A 7 26.35 8.01 -24.23
CA LEU A 7 26.05 8.04 -25.68
C LEU A 7 25.47 6.81 -26.43
N LEU A 8 24.46 7.17 -27.24
CA LEU A 8 23.92 6.57 -28.48
C LEU A 8 22.85 5.43 -28.38
N ALA A 9 21.79 5.36 -29.19
CA ALA A 9 20.85 6.32 -29.85
C ALA A 9 20.17 5.64 -31.07
N THR A 10 18.85 5.84 -31.23
CA THR A 10 18.07 6.08 -32.49
C THR A 10 18.14 5.08 -33.68
N VAL A 11 17.06 4.97 -34.49
CA VAL A 11 17.03 4.93 -36.00
C VAL A 11 15.70 4.37 -36.61
N VAL A 12 14.87 5.25 -37.23
CA VAL A 12 14.39 5.22 -38.66
C VAL A 12 13.32 4.16 -39.09
N ALA A 13 12.51 4.29 -40.17
CA ALA A 13 11.86 5.41 -40.90
C ALA A 13 11.03 4.91 -42.14
N VAL A 14 10.31 5.82 -42.84
CA VAL A 14 10.15 5.88 -44.34
C VAL A 14 9.21 4.82 -45.02
N TRP A 15 8.37 5.06 -46.06
CA TRP A 15 8.21 6.16 -47.04
C TRP A 15 6.87 6.28 -47.82
N SER A 16 6.76 7.41 -48.58
CA SER A 16 6.10 7.64 -49.91
C SER A 16 4.66 8.22 -49.95
N CYS A 17 4.20 9.04 -50.94
CA CYS A 17 4.89 9.80 -52.01
C CYS A 17 4.03 10.92 -52.71
N ARG A 18 4.71 11.96 -53.24
CA ARG A 18 4.36 12.94 -54.33
C ARG A 18 3.06 13.79 -54.30
N TYR A 19 3.22 15.02 -53.77
CA TYR A 19 2.65 16.35 -54.17
C TYR A 19 1.13 16.61 -54.25
N PRO A 20 0.61 17.81 -53.86
CA PRO A 20 1.18 18.88 -53.01
C PRO A 20 0.23 19.44 -51.89
N GLY A 21 0.79 19.92 -50.77
CA GLY A 21 0.22 20.97 -49.90
C GLY A 21 -0.91 20.62 -48.90
N VAL A 22 -0.62 20.77 -47.60
CA VAL A 22 -1.49 20.75 -46.38
C VAL A 22 -0.69 21.49 -45.30
N ILE A 23 -1.14 22.45 -44.46
CA ILE A 23 -2.41 23.20 -44.27
C ILE A 23 -3.65 22.36 -43.94
N ALA A 24 -4.13 22.46 -42.69
CA ALA A 24 -5.34 21.80 -42.20
C ALA A 24 -6.63 22.53 -42.65
N TYR A 25 -7.66 21.73 -42.92
CA TYR A 25 -9.03 22.17 -43.19
C TYR A 25 -10.00 21.05 -42.75
N PRO A 26 -11.28 21.36 -42.43
CA PRO A 26 -12.31 20.34 -42.36
C PRO A 26 -12.47 19.64 -43.73
N TYR A 27 -12.87 18.37 -43.70
CA TYR A 27 -12.92 17.51 -44.88
C TYR A 27 -14.15 17.84 -45.77
N ASP A 28 -14.06 18.94 -46.54
CA ASP A 28 -14.63 19.16 -47.89
C ASP A 28 -14.73 20.67 -48.21
N THR A 29 -13.79 21.23 -49.00
CA THR A 29 -13.99 22.20 -50.14
C THR A 29 -12.69 22.91 -50.58
N LEU A 30 -12.65 23.32 -51.85
CA LEU A 30 -11.64 24.14 -52.56
C LEU A 30 -12.42 25.07 -53.54
N PRO A 31 -11.86 26.12 -54.17
CA PRO A 31 -10.63 26.91 -53.93
C PRO A 31 -10.89 28.45 -53.92
N GLY A 32 -9.86 29.30 -53.78
CA GLY A 32 -9.94 30.72 -54.20
C GLY A 32 -8.88 31.67 -53.64
N ASP A 33 -8.24 32.44 -54.52
CA ASP A 33 -7.14 33.39 -54.25
C ASP A 33 -7.46 34.51 -53.23
N ASP A 34 -6.61 34.69 -52.21
CA ASP A 34 -5.98 35.99 -51.87
C ASP A 34 -4.84 35.81 -50.83
N PRO A 35 -3.72 36.58 -50.89
CA PRO A 35 -2.62 36.46 -49.94
C PRO A 35 -2.72 37.49 -48.80
N LEU A 36 -2.72 37.01 -47.54
CA LEU A 36 -2.50 37.87 -46.37
C LEU A 36 -1.17 37.53 -45.66
N PRO A 37 -0.41 38.53 -45.19
CA PRO A 37 0.91 38.33 -44.61
C PRO A 37 0.83 38.05 -43.11
N PHE A 38 1.54 37.03 -42.64
CA PHE A 38 1.79 36.81 -41.21
C PHE A 38 3.30 36.80 -40.92
N ASN A 39 3.69 37.49 -39.85
CA ASN A 39 5.07 37.71 -39.45
C ASN A 39 5.23 37.53 -37.94
N ALA A 40 6.15 36.64 -37.56
CA ALA A 40 6.82 36.50 -36.27
C ALA A 40 6.04 36.16 -34.96
N THR A 41 6.48 35.03 -34.37
CA THR A 41 6.85 34.87 -32.94
C THR A 41 5.88 35.22 -31.79
N HIS A 42 4.62 34.77 -31.84
CA HIS A 42 3.88 34.31 -30.65
C HIS A 42 2.66 33.51 -31.13
N PRO A 43 2.24 32.39 -30.49
CA PRO A 43 0.99 31.74 -30.87
C PRO A 43 -0.20 32.72 -30.77
N PHE A 44 -0.31 33.51 -29.71
CA PHE A 44 -1.54 34.28 -29.44
C PHE A 44 -1.52 35.74 -29.95
N ASN A 45 -0.74 36.06 -30.99
CA ASN A 45 -0.39 37.44 -31.38
C ASN A 45 -1.49 38.27 -32.11
N ASP A 46 -2.68 37.71 -32.35
CA ASP A 46 -3.75 38.37 -33.14
C ASP A 46 -4.44 39.55 -32.41
N TYR A 47 -4.01 39.89 -31.21
CA TYR A 47 -4.36 41.14 -30.54
C TYR A 47 -3.10 41.81 -29.97
N PRO A 48 -2.63 42.93 -30.54
CA PRO A 48 -1.31 43.45 -30.24
C PRO A 48 -1.26 44.17 -28.87
N PRO A 49 -0.24 43.91 -28.04
CA PRO A 49 0.17 44.86 -27.02
C PRO A 49 0.95 46.00 -27.70
N ILE A 50 0.31 47.16 -27.91
CA ILE A 50 1.03 48.42 -28.17
C ILE A 50 1.10 49.21 -26.88
N LEU A 51 2.28 49.21 -26.24
CA LEU A 51 2.65 50.18 -25.21
C LEU A 51 4.12 50.60 -25.37
N GLU A 52 4.37 51.67 -26.12
CA GLU A 52 5.54 52.54 -25.88
C GLU A 52 5.21 54.05 -25.89
N ASP A 53 4.07 54.51 -26.44
CA ASP A 53 3.78 55.96 -26.58
C ASP A 53 2.40 56.45 -26.07
N GLY A 54 1.56 55.57 -25.51
CA GLY A 54 0.46 55.93 -24.61
C GLY A 54 -0.73 56.69 -25.22
N GLY A 55 -1.71 55.95 -25.76
CA GLY A 55 -3.08 56.47 -25.86
C GLY A 55 -4.00 55.80 -26.88
N LEU A 56 -4.81 54.84 -26.43
CA LEU A 56 -6.29 54.75 -26.60
C LEU A 56 -6.77 53.30 -26.32
N GLU A 57 -7.92 53.17 -25.65
CA GLU A 57 -8.48 51.88 -25.23
C GLU A 57 -8.93 51.00 -26.41
N ALA A 58 -8.53 49.72 -26.39
CA ALA A 58 -9.15 48.70 -27.23
C ALA A 58 -10.38 48.11 -26.51
N ARG A 59 -11.58 48.29 -27.10
CA ARG A 59 -12.76 47.51 -26.72
C ARG A 59 -12.58 46.05 -27.17
N GLN A 60 -11.97 45.22 -26.35
CA GLN A 60 -12.14 43.78 -26.44
C GLN A 60 -13.40 43.36 -25.68
N SER A 61 -14.18 42.47 -26.28
CA SER A 61 -15.18 41.69 -25.56
C SER A 61 -14.47 40.87 -24.47
N GLU A 62 -15.05 40.80 -23.27
CA GLU A 62 -14.55 39.95 -22.19
C GLU A 62 -14.27 38.54 -22.73
N LYS A 63 -13.01 38.09 -22.61
CA LYS A 63 -12.64 36.72 -23.00
C LYS A 63 -13.37 35.74 -22.09
N MET A 64 -13.91 34.69 -22.69
CA MET A 64 -14.64 33.66 -21.94
C MET A 64 -13.74 32.96 -20.92
N GLU A 65 -14.31 32.58 -19.78
CA GLU A 65 -13.61 31.80 -18.76
C GLU A 65 -13.30 30.39 -19.24
N LEU A 66 -12.07 29.95 -19.00
CA LEU A 66 -11.59 28.59 -19.28
C LEU A 66 -11.64 27.79 -17.97
N ARG A 67 -12.64 26.90 -17.85
CA ARG A 67 -12.76 25.94 -16.73
C ARG A 67 -12.13 24.63 -17.16
N ILE A 68 -10.88 24.43 -16.76
CA ILE A 68 -10.00 23.37 -17.25
C ILE A 68 -9.95 22.24 -16.23
N LEU A 69 -10.26 21.00 -16.63
CA LEU A 69 -10.07 19.78 -15.82
C LEU A 69 -8.81 19.03 -16.26
N PRO A 70 -7.72 19.03 -15.46
CA PRO A 70 -6.58 18.15 -15.63
C PRO A 70 -6.89 16.72 -15.16
N LEU A 71 -7.26 15.85 -16.09
CA LEU A 71 -7.62 14.44 -15.83
C LEU A 71 -6.42 13.51 -16.13
N GLY A 72 -6.12 12.55 -15.25
CA GLY A 72 -5.06 11.59 -15.58
C GLY A 72 -4.47 10.74 -14.45
N ALA A 73 -3.17 10.53 -14.53
CA ALA A 73 -2.39 9.82 -13.52
C ALA A 73 -1.22 10.70 -13.01
N SER A 74 -0.18 10.08 -12.43
CA SER A 74 0.97 10.73 -11.79
C SER A 74 1.60 11.92 -12.54
N ILE A 75 1.64 11.90 -13.88
CA ILE A 75 2.20 13.00 -14.68
C ILE A 75 1.30 14.25 -14.59
N MET A 76 -0.02 14.07 -14.64
CA MET A 76 -0.99 15.16 -14.58
C MET A 76 -1.14 15.73 -13.16
N SER A 77 -0.99 14.88 -12.13
CA SER A 77 -0.92 15.33 -10.72
C SER A 77 0.42 15.95 -10.34
N GLY A 78 1.39 16.03 -11.26
CA GLY A 78 2.68 16.69 -11.04
C GLY A 78 3.72 15.86 -10.26
N VAL A 79 3.49 14.57 -10.02
CA VAL A 79 4.47 13.67 -9.39
C VAL A 79 5.73 13.58 -10.26
N GLY A 80 6.83 14.15 -9.75
CA GLY A 80 8.11 14.25 -10.45
C GLY A 80 8.55 15.70 -10.73
N SER A 81 7.66 16.68 -10.58
CA SER A 81 8.04 18.09 -10.43
C SER A 81 8.34 18.40 -8.94
N PRO A 82 9.26 19.34 -8.62
CA PRO A 82 9.67 19.55 -7.23
C PRO A 82 8.54 20.11 -6.33
N GLU A 83 7.71 21.01 -6.86
CA GLU A 83 6.59 21.67 -6.18
C GLU A 83 5.24 20.94 -6.35
N HIS A 84 5.24 19.82 -7.08
CA HIS A 84 4.06 18.98 -7.38
C HIS A 84 2.95 19.62 -8.25
N SER A 85 3.10 20.84 -8.77
CA SER A 85 2.10 21.44 -9.69
C SER A 85 2.23 20.97 -11.16
N GLY A 86 3.42 20.50 -11.57
CA GLY A 86 3.66 19.99 -12.92
C GLY A 86 3.29 20.95 -14.06
N LEU A 87 2.72 20.41 -15.15
CA LEU A 87 2.33 21.21 -16.33
C LEU A 87 1.18 22.20 -16.05
N ARG A 88 0.39 21.98 -14.99
CA ARG A 88 -0.84 22.74 -14.70
C ARG A 88 -0.55 24.22 -14.47
N LYS A 89 0.49 24.51 -13.68
CA LYS A 89 0.98 25.88 -13.45
C LYS A 89 1.35 26.61 -14.73
N TRP A 90 2.23 26.00 -15.54
CA TRP A 90 2.73 26.63 -16.76
C TRP A 90 1.64 26.86 -17.81
N LEU A 91 0.69 25.91 -17.94
CA LEU A 91 -0.50 26.08 -18.78
C LEU A 91 -1.39 27.23 -18.28
N ARG A 92 -1.63 27.33 -16.96
CA ARG A 92 -2.39 28.44 -16.37
C ARG A 92 -1.72 29.77 -16.66
N VAL A 93 -0.43 29.92 -16.35
CA VAL A 93 0.31 31.18 -16.52
C VAL A 93 0.28 31.64 -17.98
N ALA A 94 0.46 30.74 -18.96
CA ALA A 94 0.35 31.08 -20.37
C ALA A 94 -1.05 31.63 -20.74
N LEU A 95 -2.12 30.90 -20.40
CA LEU A 95 -3.49 31.30 -20.73
C LEU A 95 -3.92 32.59 -20.00
N ARG A 96 -3.42 32.82 -18.77
CA ARG A 96 -3.60 34.09 -18.04
C ARG A 96 -2.83 35.23 -18.72
N TYR A 97 -1.60 35.00 -19.20
CA TYR A 97 -0.80 35.97 -19.96
C TYR A 97 -1.49 36.38 -21.26
N ASP A 98 -2.14 35.42 -21.94
CA ASP A 98 -2.99 35.69 -23.09
C ASP A 98 -4.31 36.40 -22.73
N GLY A 99 -4.57 36.69 -21.46
CA GLY A 99 -5.71 37.46 -20.98
C GLY A 99 -7.01 36.68 -20.80
N TYR A 100 -6.98 35.34 -20.77
CA TYR A 100 -8.16 34.56 -20.39
C TYR A 100 -8.35 34.55 -18.86
N PRO A 101 -9.60 34.61 -18.36
CA PRO A 101 -9.92 34.06 -17.03
C PRO A 101 -9.72 32.54 -17.09
N VAL A 102 -9.00 31.98 -16.12
CA VAL A 102 -8.74 30.54 -16.03
C VAL A 102 -9.12 30.08 -14.63
N ASN A 103 -9.84 28.96 -14.58
CA ASN A 103 -10.12 28.22 -13.36
C ASN A 103 -9.68 26.76 -13.62
N MET A 104 -8.77 26.23 -12.83
CA MET A 104 -8.57 24.78 -12.82
C MET A 104 -9.72 24.17 -12.02
N VAL A 105 -10.11 22.94 -12.33
CA VAL A 105 -11.19 22.25 -11.62
C VAL A 105 -10.86 20.78 -11.43
N GLY A 106 -11.41 20.18 -10.38
CA GLY A 106 -11.24 18.76 -10.03
C GLY A 106 -11.17 18.56 -8.52
N SER A 107 -11.47 17.36 -8.01
CA SER A 107 -11.62 17.17 -6.55
C SER A 107 -10.30 17.01 -5.77
N LYS A 108 -9.14 17.27 -6.39
CA LYS A 108 -7.80 17.01 -5.82
C LYS A 108 -6.91 18.23 -5.94
N GLN A 109 -5.97 18.36 -5.00
CA GLN A 109 -5.12 19.54 -4.83
C GLN A 109 -3.68 19.18 -4.48
N ASP A 110 -2.88 18.83 -5.50
CA ASP A 110 -1.42 18.77 -5.43
C ASP A 110 -0.81 20.11 -5.87
N GLY A 111 0.21 20.60 -5.16
CA GLY A 111 0.93 21.84 -5.49
C GLY A 111 1.22 22.73 -4.28
N THR A 112 2.45 23.24 -4.17
CA THR A 112 2.85 24.25 -3.16
C THR A 112 3.07 25.65 -3.71
N ASP A 113 3.11 25.79 -5.05
CA ASP A 113 3.53 27.00 -5.76
C ASP A 113 2.46 27.52 -6.73
N MET A 114 1.21 27.08 -6.53
CA MET A 114 0.02 27.39 -7.32
C MET A 114 -1.18 27.49 -6.36
N VAL A 115 -1.97 28.57 -6.45
CA VAL A 115 -3.17 28.82 -5.64
C VAL A 115 -4.34 27.99 -6.16
N ASP A 116 -4.68 28.16 -7.43
CA ASP A 116 -5.70 27.38 -8.14
C ASP A 116 -5.10 26.08 -8.65
N LYS A 117 -4.91 25.15 -7.71
CA LYS A 117 -4.17 23.90 -7.89
C LYS A 117 -5.07 22.69 -8.08
N ASP A 118 -6.29 22.87 -8.54
CA ASP A 118 -7.26 21.78 -8.71
C ASP A 118 -6.89 20.86 -9.89
N HIS A 119 -7.21 19.57 -9.74
CA HIS A 119 -7.09 18.53 -10.76
C HIS A 119 -7.88 17.27 -10.42
N GLU A 120 -7.91 16.32 -11.36
CA GLU A 120 -8.45 14.99 -11.17
C GLU A 120 -7.46 13.94 -11.70
N ALA A 121 -6.35 13.76 -10.98
CA ALA A 121 -5.33 12.81 -11.39
C ALA A 121 -4.75 12.06 -10.20
N VAL A 122 -4.72 10.73 -10.27
CA VAL A 122 -4.23 9.87 -9.17
C VAL A 122 -2.98 9.09 -9.58
N SER A 123 -1.95 9.14 -8.75
CA SER A 123 -0.73 8.37 -8.97
C SER A 123 -1.02 6.86 -9.03
N GLY A 124 -0.41 6.16 -9.99
CA GLY A 124 -0.67 4.73 -10.20
C GLY A 124 -1.98 4.36 -10.91
N ALA A 125 -2.85 5.32 -11.24
CA ALA A 125 -4.15 5.06 -11.88
C ALA A 125 -4.06 4.43 -13.27
N ILE A 126 -5.03 3.57 -13.60
CA ILE A 126 -5.12 2.81 -14.87
C ILE A 126 -6.40 3.10 -15.65
N LEU A 127 -6.37 2.80 -16.95
CA LEU A 127 -7.53 2.54 -17.78
C LEU A 127 -8.05 1.13 -17.49
N ALA A 128 -9.23 1.03 -16.89
CA ALA A 128 -9.94 -0.21 -16.63
C ALA A 128 -11.45 0.08 -16.50
N TYR A 129 -12.24 -0.95 -16.19
CA TYR A 129 -13.65 -0.83 -15.80
C TYR A 129 -13.95 -1.94 -14.80
N HIS A 130 -14.51 -1.60 -13.63
CA HIS A 130 -14.86 -2.59 -12.61
C HIS A 130 -16.37 -2.86 -12.58
N PRO A 131 -16.81 -4.09 -12.88
CA PRO A 131 -18.13 -4.56 -12.47
C PRO A 131 -18.19 -4.95 -10.98
N ASN A 132 -17.07 -5.39 -10.38
CA ASN A 132 -17.04 -6.11 -9.10
C ASN A 132 -15.81 -5.81 -8.21
N GLY A 133 -15.32 -4.55 -8.16
CA GLY A 133 -14.32 -4.09 -7.18
C GLY A 133 -12.89 -4.65 -7.28
N GLY A 134 -11.91 -3.77 -7.45
CA GLY A 134 -10.48 -4.10 -7.38
C GLY A 134 -9.66 -2.91 -6.89
N SER A 135 -8.44 -3.17 -6.41
CA SER A 135 -7.62 -2.22 -5.63
C SER A 135 -6.85 -1.17 -6.45
N ALA A 136 -7.17 -0.97 -7.73
CA ALA A 136 -6.44 -0.05 -8.60
C ALA A 136 -7.31 1.16 -8.93
N SER A 137 -6.82 2.37 -8.64
CA SER A 137 -7.52 3.61 -8.99
C SER A 137 -7.76 3.69 -10.51
N ILE A 138 -8.98 4.00 -10.94
CA ILE A 138 -9.36 4.03 -12.37
C ILE A 138 -9.65 5.48 -12.79
N ILE A 139 -9.16 5.88 -13.97
CA ILE A 139 -9.35 7.24 -14.51
C ILE A 139 -10.83 7.53 -14.84
N TYR A 140 -11.60 6.51 -15.24
CA TYR A 140 -13.05 6.62 -15.42
C TYR A 140 -13.80 6.95 -14.13
N ASP A 141 -13.44 6.31 -13.01
CA ASP A 141 -14.10 6.53 -11.71
C ASP A 141 -13.72 7.90 -11.15
N GLN A 142 -12.46 8.31 -11.31
CA GLN A 142 -11.97 9.68 -11.05
C GLN A 142 -12.78 10.74 -11.80
N LEU A 143 -12.97 10.57 -13.12
CA LEU A 143 -13.79 11.50 -13.91
C LEU A 143 -15.21 11.68 -13.31
N GLN A 144 -15.84 10.62 -12.78
CA GLN A 144 -17.20 10.74 -12.23
C GLN A 144 -17.27 11.73 -11.05
N LEU A 145 -16.18 11.87 -10.28
CA LEU A 145 -16.10 12.82 -9.16
C LEU A 145 -16.13 14.28 -9.68
N SER A 146 -15.49 14.55 -10.81
CA SER A 146 -15.34 15.91 -11.35
C SER A 146 -16.36 16.34 -12.42
N LEU A 147 -17.26 15.45 -12.87
CA LEU A 147 -18.35 15.84 -13.80
C LEU A 147 -19.25 16.97 -13.25
N GLY A 148 -19.28 17.17 -11.93
CA GLY A 148 -20.04 18.27 -11.32
C GLY A 148 -19.46 19.66 -11.59
N TYR A 149 -18.13 19.80 -11.74
CA TYR A 149 -17.45 21.09 -12.00
C TYR A 149 -17.73 21.66 -13.40
N ARG A 150 -18.39 20.88 -14.27
CA ARG A 150 -18.78 21.25 -15.64
C ARG A 150 -17.63 21.88 -16.44
N PRO A 151 -16.44 21.24 -16.51
CA PRO A 151 -15.31 21.78 -17.25
C PRO A 151 -15.68 21.97 -18.72
N ASN A 152 -15.29 23.12 -19.25
CA ASN A 152 -15.47 23.45 -20.66
C ASN A 152 -14.24 23.05 -21.51
N ILE A 153 -13.10 22.81 -20.84
CA ILE A 153 -11.91 22.13 -21.38
C ILE A 153 -11.53 20.97 -20.46
N VAL A 154 -11.23 19.78 -21.01
CA VAL A 154 -10.63 18.65 -20.27
C VAL A 154 -9.31 18.28 -20.92
N ILE A 155 -8.21 18.30 -20.17
CA ILE A 155 -6.90 17.86 -20.65
C ILE A 155 -6.58 16.49 -20.05
N ILE A 156 -6.17 15.53 -20.88
CA ILE A 156 -6.05 14.11 -20.46
C ILE A 156 -4.65 13.57 -20.71
N ASN A 157 -3.99 13.08 -19.65
CA ASN A 157 -2.80 12.21 -19.74
C ASN A 157 -2.98 10.97 -18.85
N GLY A 158 -3.29 9.83 -19.47
CA GLY A 158 -3.60 8.59 -18.76
C GLY A 158 -3.23 7.37 -19.58
N GLY A 159 -2.82 6.27 -18.92
CA GLY A 159 -2.42 5.01 -19.56
C GLY A 159 -0.97 4.59 -19.32
N THR A 160 -0.12 5.44 -18.74
CA THR A 160 1.30 5.10 -18.43
C THR A 160 1.42 3.87 -17.52
N ASN A 161 0.50 3.70 -16.56
CA ASN A 161 0.47 2.53 -15.68
C ASN A 161 -0.02 1.26 -16.37
N ASN A 162 -0.91 1.36 -17.37
CA ASN A 162 -1.29 0.24 -18.23
C ASN A 162 -0.09 -0.24 -19.05
N ALA A 163 0.61 0.70 -19.68
CA ALA A 163 1.82 0.41 -20.44
C ALA A 163 2.89 -0.27 -19.56
N ASN A 164 3.23 0.33 -18.43
CA ASN A 164 4.29 -0.16 -17.53
C ASN A 164 4.01 -1.52 -16.88
N ARG A 165 2.75 -1.97 -16.86
CA ARG A 165 2.30 -3.22 -16.22
C ARG A 165 1.75 -4.26 -17.21
N ASP A 166 1.74 -3.96 -18.51
CA ASP A 166 1.12 -4.77 -19.58
C ASP A 166 -0.37 -5.10 -19.32
N LEU A 167 -1.14 -4.10 -18.85
CA LEU A 167 -2.55 -4.25 -18.47
C LEU A 167 -3.48 -3.59 -19.50
N HIS A 168 -4.36 -4.36 -20.14
CA HIS A 168 -5.38 -3.86 -21.07
C HIS A 168 -4.83 -3.00 -22.22
N VAL A 169 -3.60 -3.26 -22.65
CA VAL A 169 -2.86 -2.49 -23.68
C VAL A 169 -3.58 -2.54 -25.03
N ASP A 170 -4.19 -3.67 -25.35
CA ASP A 170 -4.93 -3.97 -26.58
C ASP A 170 -6.31 -3.29 -26.67
N VAL A 171 -6.92 -2.94 -25.54
CA VAL A 171 -8.25 -2.32 -25.45
C VAL A 171 -8.22 -0.91 -24.84
N ALA A 172 -7.04 -0.30 -24.70
CA ALA A 172 -6.87 1.01 -24.06
C ALA A 172 -7.68 2.12 -24.76
N GLY A 173 -7.77 2.09 -26.09
CA GLY A 173 -8.61 3.01 -26.88
C GLY A 173 -10.10 2.85 -26.60
N GLU A 174 -10.60 1.62 -26.41
CA GLU A 174 -12.00 1.39 -26.03
C GLU A 174 -12.30 1.96 -24.63
N LYS A 175 -11.36 1.80 -23.68
CA LYS A 175 -11.50 2.37 -22.33
C LYS A 175 -11.46 3.90 -22.35
N MET A 176 -10.57 4.49 -23.14
CA MET A 176 -10.54 5.94 -23.34
C MET A 176 -11.82 6.45 -24.04
N GLU A 177 -12.37 5.72 -25.01
CA GLU A 177 -13.64 6.10 -25.65
C GLU A 177 -14.81 6.13 -24.66
N ILE A 178 -14.85 5.23 -23.67
CA ILE A 178 -15.85 5.27 -22.59
C ILE A 178 -15.70 6.54 -21.74
N ILE A 179 -14.46 6.92 -21.37
CA ILE A 179 -14.17 8.16 -20.62
C ILE A 179 -14.62 9.39 -21.43
N LEU A 180 -14.22 9.49 -22.70
CA LEU A 180 -14.61 10.58 -23.60
C LEU A 180 -16.14 10.70 -23.77
N ASN A 181 -16.81 9.56 -23.98
CA ASN A 181 -18.28 9.54 -24.11
C ASN A 181 -18.97 9.94 -22.79
N SER A 182 -18.35 9.67 -21.62
CA SER A 182 -18.86 10.12 -20.32
C SER A 182 -18.78 11.63 -20.14
N ILE A 183 -17.68 12.27 -20.61
CA ILE A 183 -17.54 13.74 -20.62
C ILE A 183 -18.68 14.36 -21.43
N TRP A 184 -18.83 13.96 -22.70
CA TRP A 184 -19.85 14.54 -23.59
C TRP A 184 -21.29 14.07 -23.32
N GLY A 185 -21.47 13.05 -22.48
CA GLY A 185 -22.76 12.55 -22.02
C GLY A 185 -23.25 13.24 -20.74
N ALA A 186 -22.39 13.96 -20.02
CA ALA A 186 -22.76 14.67 -18.81
C ALA A 186 -23.60 15.92 -19.09
N SER A 187 -24.41 16.32 -18.10
CA SER A 187 -25.29 17.49 -18.21
C SER A 187 -24.48 18.75 -18.48
N GLU A 188 -24.88 19.52 -19.50
CA GLU A 188 -24.23 20.77 -19.94
C GLU A 188 -22.78 20.62 -20.47
N MET A 189 -22.25 19.40 -20.62
CA MET A 189 -20.89 19.12 -21.11
C MET A 189 -20.83 18.56 -22.54
N ALA A 190 -21.94 18.60 -23.28
CA ALA A 190 -22.03 18.05 -24.64
C ALA A 190 -21.08 18.70 -25.67
N GLU A 191 -20.67 19.96 -25.40
CA GLU A 191 -19.79 20.81 -26.21
C GLU A 191 -18.36 20.94 -25.62
N THR A 192 -18.08 20.33 -24.46
CA THR A 192 -16.76 20.38 -23.80
C THR A 192 -15.63 19.95 -24.74
N CYS A 193 -14.58 20.77 -24.81
CA CYS A 193 -13.40 20.49 -25.63
C CYS A 193 -12.41 19.59 -24.88
N VAL A 194 -11.94 18.52 -25.52
CA VAL A 194 -10.98 17.59 -24.92
C VAL A 194 -9.62 17.70 -25.59
N ILE A 195 -8.54 17.79 -24.82
CA ILE A 195 -7.15 17.67 -25.31
C ILE A 195 -6.60 16.34 -24.79
N LEU A 196 -6.60 15.31 -25.63
CA LEU A 196 -6.05 14.00 -25.30
C LEU A 196 -4.57 13.96 -25.68
N SER A 197 -3.69 13.64 -24.74
CA SER A 197 -2.26 13.47 -25.01
C SER A 197 -1.86 12.01 -25.25
N THR A 198 -0.84 11.80 -26.08
CA THR A 198 -0.14 10.50 -26.14
C THR A 198 0.78 10.34 -24.92
N LEU A 199 1.09 9.09 -24.58
CA LEU A 199 2.00 8.75 -23.48
C LEU A 199 3.44 9.13 -23.85
N PRO A 200 4.17 9.85 -22.98
CA PRO A 200 5.56 10.20 -23.25
C PRO A 200 6.49 8.95 -23.23
N PRO A 201 7.72 9.08 -23.76
CA PRO A 201 8.76 8.06 -23.61
C PRO A 201 9.00 7.65 -22.15
N THR A 202 9.44 6.40 -21.94
CA THR A 202 9.69 5.86 -20.59
C THR A 202 10.88 4.92 -20.56
N SER A 203 11.60 4.89 -19.43
CA SER A 203 12.71 3.98 -19.17
C SER A 203 12.26 2.57 -18.74
N ASN A 204 10.97 2.36 -18.45
CA ASN A 204 10.42 1.06 -18.12
C ASN A 204 10.41 0.15 -19.37
N LYS A 205 11.09 -1.01 -19.30
CA LYS A 205 11.27 -1.94 -20.43
C LYS A 205 10.02 -2.68 -20.92
N VAL A 206 8.91 -2.64 -20.16
CA VAL A 206 7.60 -3.08 -20.64
C VAL A 206 6.90 -1.90 -21.30
N GLY A 207 6.83 -0.76 -20.59
CA GLY A 207 6.23 0.49 -21.05
C GLY A 207 6.80 0.99 -22.38
N GLU A 208 8.11 0.91 -22.59
CA GLU A 208 8.84 1.26 -23.82
C GLU A 208 8.24 0.60 -25.08
N ARG A 209 7.67 -0.62 -24.94
CA ARG A 209 7.04 -1.35 -26.06
C ARG A 209 5.53 -1.17 -26.10
N THR A 210 4.86 -1.26 -24.95
CA THR A 210 3.39 -1.29 -24.85
C THR A 210 2.76 0.08 -25.04
N ARG A 211 3.42 1.17 -24.63
CA ARG A 211 2.91 2.54 -24.76
C ARG A 211 2.66 2.93 -26.23
N LEU A 212 3.46 2.40 -27.18
CA LEU A 212 3.30 2.65 -28.61
C LEU A 212 1.94 2.16 -29.12
N VAL A 213 1.48 1.00 -28.62
CA VAL A 213 0.18 0.40 -28.95
C VAL A 213 -0.97 1.25 -28.40
N ILE A 214 -0.80 1.86 -27.23
CA ILE A 214 -1.77 2.80 -26.63
C ILE A 214 -1.79 4.13 -27.40
N ASN A 215 -0.61 4.68 -27.72
CA ASN A 215 -0.44 5.94 -28.46
C ASN A 215 -1.12 5.86 -29.84
N GLN A 216 -1.00 4.72 -30.53
CA GLN A 216 -1.72 4.48 -31.79
C GLN A 216 -3.24 4.53 -31.59
N GLN A 217 -3.77 3.81 -30.60
CA GLN A 217 -5.21 3.79 -30.32
C GLN A 217 -5.76 5.18 -29.97
N TYR A 218 -4.98 6.03 -29.29
CA TYR A 218 -5.40 7.41 -29.00
C TYR A 218 -5.44 8.28 -30.27
N ARG A 219 -4.46 8.16 -31.17
CA ARG A 219 -4.49 8.83 -32.49
C ARG A 219 -5.72 8.43 -33.29
N ASP A 220 -5.99 7.13 -33.37
CA ASP A 220 -7.15 6.59 -34.09
C ASP A 220 -8.48 7.05 -33.46
N LEU A 221 -8.53 7.16 -32.12
CA LEU A 221 -9.70 7.64 -31.38
C LEU A 221 -9.95 9.14 -31.58
N VAL A 222 -8.91 10.00 -31.56
CA VAL A 222 -9.08 11.43 -31.88
C VAL A 222 -9.55 11.61 -33.33
N ASN A 223 -8.92 10.90 -34.29
CA ASN A 223 -9.32 10.92 -35.70
C ASN A 223 -10.73 10.37 -35.96
N LYS A 224 -11.26 9.54 -35.06
CA LYS A 224 -12.64 9.04 -35.08
C LYS A 224 -13.63 10.09 -34.55
N LYS A 225 -13.27 10.84 -33.51
CA LYS A 225 -14.16 11.73 -32.73
C LYS A 225 -14.09 13.22 -33.11
N ASN A 226 -13.00 13.70 -33.71
CA ASN A 226 -12.87 15.10 -34.13
C ASN A 226 -13.87 15.54 -35.22
N LYS A 227 -14.58 14.57 -35.83
CA LYS A 227 -15.62 14.80 -36.84
C LYS A 227 -16.93 15.29 -36.23
N ASP A 228 -17.26 14.84 -35.01
CA ASP A 228 -18.53 15.09 -34.33
C ASP A 228 -18.38 15.80 -32.96
N LYS A 229 -17.16 15.81 -32.39
CA LYS A 229 -16.86 16.40 -31.07
C LYS A 229 -15.65 17.33 -31.10
N CYS A 230 -15.59 18.26 -30.15
CA CYS A 230 -14.40 19.07 -29.94
C CYS A 230 -13.33 18.21 -29.23
N ILE A 231 -12.38 17.68 -30.00
CA ILE A 231 -11.26 16.92 -29.46
C ILE A 231 -9.99 17.14 -30.28
N TRP A 232 -8.89 17.37 -29.57
CA TRP A 232 -7.56 17.63 -30.10
C TRP A 232 -6.56 16.61 -29.57
N LEU A 233 -5.51 16.32 -30.35
CA LEU A 233 -4.41 15.45 -29.95
C LEU A 233 -3.20 16.29 -29.57
N ALA A 234 -2.79 16.24 -28.31
CA ALA A 234 -1.48 16.69 -27.88
C ALA A 234 -0.47 15.54 -28.08
N ASP A 235 0.09 15.42 -29.29
CA ASP A 235 0.99 14.30 -29.59
C ASP A 235 2.40 14.55 -29.03
N MET A 236 2.65 13.92 -27.88
CA MET A 236 3.91 13.92 -27.14
C MET A 236 4.97 12.99 -27.77
N GLU A 237 4.62 12.23 -28.82
CA GLU A 237 5.54 11.33 -29.53
C GLU A 237 5.17 11.22 -31.04
N PRO A 238 5.22 12.32 -31.81
CA PRO A 238 4.56 12.41 -33.12
C PRO A 238 5.23 11.65 -34.28
N ASN A 239 6.37 10.98 -34.06
CA ASN A 239 7.15 10.34 -35.13
C ASN A 239 7.38 8.84 -34.88
N TYR A 240 6.94 7.99 -35.81
CA TYR A 240 7.19 6.54 -35.85
C TYR A 240 8.67 6.14 -36.13
N GLU A 241 9.63 7.06 -35.96
CA GLU A 241 11.02 6.93 -36.44
C GLU A 241 12.11 7.16 -35.37
N GLY A 242 11.73 7.28 -34.09
CA GLY A 242 12.69 7.47 -32.98
C GLY A 242 13.39 8.84 -32.96
N LYS A 243 12.70 9.88 -33.46
CA LYS A 243 13.01 11.29 -33.17
C LYS A 243 11.99 11.81 -32.18
N ASP A 244 12.32 11.66 -30.90
CA ASP A 244 11.45 12.07 -29.80
C ASP A 244 11.23 13.59 -29.78
N PHE A 245 10.07 13.98 -29.25
CA PHE A 245 9.79 15.35 -28.81
C PHE A 245 10.47 15.66 -27.46
N PHE A 246 10.90 14.62 -26.72
CA PHE A 246 11.61 14.66 -25.44
C PHE A 246 12.86 13.78 -25.47
N ASP A 247 14.05 14.31 -25.18
CA ASP A 247 15.21 13.45 -24.86
C ASP A 247 14.94 12.72 -23.53
N ILE A 248 15.08 11.39 -23.52
CA ILE A 248 14.96 10.56 -22.31
C ILE A 248 15.99 10.90 -21.22
N ASN A 249 16.96 11.78 -21.50
CA ASN A 249 17.99 12.26 -20.59
C ASN A 249 17.86 13.75 -20.20
N ALA A 250 16.88 14.49 -20.74
CA ALA A 250 16.63 15.86 -20.32
C ALA A 250 15.94 15.87 -18.94
N PRO A 251 16.35 16.72 -17.98
CA PRO A 251 15.58 16.92 -16.76
C PRO A 251 14.25 17.57 -17.14
N ILE A 252 13.14 16.86 -16.93
CA ILE A 252 11.80 17.30 -17.36
C ILE A 252 11.40 18.65 -16.73
N TRP A 253 12.01 19.00 -15.58
CA TRP A 253 11.78 20.26 -14.84
C TRP A 253 13.08 20.74 -14.15
N SER A 254 13.99 21.42 -14.88
CA SER A 254 15.13 22.13 -14.24
C SER A 254 14.91 23.64 -14.22
N GLU A 255 14.93 24.24 -13.03
CA GLU A 255 14.81 25.69 -12.83
C GLU A 255 16.01 26.50 -13.36
N ASP A 256 17.13 25.83 -13.66
CA ASP A 256 18.40 26.45 -14.05
C ASP A 256 18.43 26.90 -15.53
N GLY A 257 17.62 27.90 -15.90
CA GLY A 257 17.93 28.97 -16.87
C GLY A 257 18.56 28.65 -18.26
N VAL A 258 18.58 27.40 -18.71
CA VAL A 258 19.13 26.99 -20.01
C VAL A 258 17.98 26.89 -21.02
N LYS A 259 18.14 27.63 -22.13
CA LYS A 259 17.13 27.73 -23.19
C LYS A 259 16.98 26.41 -23.96
N ASP A 260 15.76 26.22 -24.48
CA ASP A 260 15.32 25.18 -25.42
C ASP A 260 15.09 23.76 -24.83
N ASP A 261 13.93 23.53 -24.18
CA ASP A 261 13.23 22.24 -24.28
C ASP A 261 11.70 22.37 -24.10
N LYS A 262 10.92 21.57 -24.84
CA LYS A 262 9.70 22.06 -25.53
C LYS A 262 8.39 21.41 -25.06
N ILE A 263 7.36 22.21 -24.76
CA ILE A 263 5.91 21.84 -24.89
C ILE A 263 5.08 23.10 -25.20
N HIS A 264 4.24 23.08 -26.24
CA HIS A 264 3.19 24.07 -26.50
C HIS A 264 2.03 23.44 -27.30
N PRO A 265 0.75 23.71 -26.97
CA PRO A 265 -0.37 23.56 -27.91
C PRO A 265 -0.30 24.66 -28.97
N ASN A 266 -0.80 24.40 -30.18
CA ASN A 266 -0.96 25.41 -31.23
C ASN A 266 -2.44 25.75 -31.51
N ASN A 267 -2.66 26.89 -32.18
CA ASN A 267 -3.86 27.73 -32.07
C ASN A 267 -5.24 27.17 -32.45
N GLU A 268 -5.39 25.99 -33.05
CA GLU A 268 -6.70 25.60 -33.63
C GLU A 268 -7.81 25.36 -32.58
N ALA A 269 -7.47 25.33 -31.28
CA ALA A 269 -8.42 25.11 -30.20
C ALA A 269 -9.46 26.24 -29.95
N THR A 270 -9.26 27.46 -30.48
CA THR A 270 -10.15 28.61 -30.21
C THR A 270 -10.95 29.12 -31.42
N ASP A 271 -10.87 28.47 -32.58
CA ASP A 271 -11.56 28.97 -33.77
C ASP A 271 -13.03 28.48 -33.88
N ASN A 272 -13.94 29.41 -33.56
CA ASN A 272 -15.35 29.41 -34.00
C ASN A 272 -16.26 28.19 -33.67
N ARG A 273 -16.12 27.59 -32.48
CA ARG A 273 -17.26 26.95 -31.79
C ARG A 273 -17.45 27.56 -30.38
N PRO A 274 -18.66 28.00 -30.01
CA PRO A 274 -18.88 28.70 -28.75
C PRO A 274 -18.82 27.72 -27.57
N VAL A 275 -17.68 27.64 -26.90
CA VAL A 275 -17.51 26.85 -25.69
C VAL A 275 -18.16 27.61 -24.52
N LYS A 276 -19.41 27.30 -24.19
CA LYS A 276 -20.09 27.97 -23.06
C LYS A 276 -19.63 27.38 -21.73
N ALA A 277 -19.02 28.20 -20.88
CA ALA A 277 -18.91 27.87 -19.46
C ALA A 277 -20.32 27.76 -18.86
N ALA A 278 -20.60 26.66 -18.16
CA ALA A 278 -21.80 26.50 -17.36
C ALA A 278 -21.49 26.87 -15.91
N ASN A 279 -22.43 27.51 -15.22
CA ASN A 279 -22.29 27.77 -13.79
C ASN A 279 -22.15 26.45 -13.01
N ASP A 280 -21.42 26.49 -11.90
CA ASP A 280 -21.33 25.37 -10.96
C ASP A 280 -22.69 24.83 -10.55
N LYS A 281 -22.72 23.52 -10.30
CA LYS A 281 -23.85 22.90 -9.65
C LYS A 281 -23.81 23.29 -8.17
N VAL A 282 -24.51 24.36 -7.80
CA VAL A 282 -24.70 24.76 -6.39
C VAL A 282 -25.47 23.64 -5.68
N SER A 283 -24.74 22.71 -5.07
CA SER A 283 -25.31 21.58 -4.35
C SER A 283 -25.26 21.82 -2.85
N GLU A 284 -26.37 22.33 -2.30
CA GLU A 284 -26.77 22.14 -0.89
C GLU A 284 -27.15 20.65 -0.61
N ASP A 285 -26.63 19.70 -1.40
CA ASP A 285 -27.08 18.32 -1.46
C ASP A 285 -25.95 17.37 -1.06
N THR A 286 -25.78 17.19 0.26
CA THR A 286 -24.74 16.35 0.87
C THR A 286 -24.88 14.86 0.54
N HIS A 287 -25.97 14.43 -0.13
CA HIS A 287 -26.08 13.07 -0.70
C HIS A 287 -24.99 12.77 -1.76
N GLY A 288 -24.29 13.79 -2.28
CA GLY A 288 -23.13 13.60 -3.18
C GLY A 288 -21.81 13.23 -2.47
N CYS A 289 -21.78 13.24 -1.14
CA CYS A 289 -20.56 13.06 -0.34
C CYS A 289 -20.32 11.64 0.20
N ASP A 290 -21.32 10.77 0.16
CA ASP A 290 -21.23 9.40 0.68
C ASP A 290 -20.02 8.64 0.08
N LYS A 291 -19.19 8.06 0.94
CA LYS A 291 -18.00 7.30 0.54
C LYS A 291 -18.36 6.12 -0.37
N GLN A 292 -17.58 5.93 -1.43
CA GLN A 292 -17.72 4.82 -2.37
C GLN A 292 -16.61 3.79 -2.17
N PHE A 293 -16.94 2.50 -2.36
CA PHE A 293 -15.96 1.42 -2.28
C PHE A 293 -14.83 1.61 -3.30
N GLY A 294 -13.58 1.50 -2.86
CA GLY A 294 -12.41 1.70 -3.72
C GLY A 294 -12.07 3.16 -4.02
N SER A 295 -12.79 4.15 -3.46
CA SER A 295 -12.51 5.58 -3.69
C SER A 295 -11.26 6.12 -2.98
N GLY A 296 -10.54 5.28 -2.22
CA GLY A 296 -9.43 5.70 -1.36
C GLY A 296 -8.14 5.99 -2.12
N GLU A 297 -7.46 7.08 -1.77
CA GLU A 297 -6.21 7.50 -2.41
C GLU A 297 -4.99 6.98 -1.65
N PHE A 298 -4.29 6.01 -2.24
CA PHE A 298 -3.10 5.43 -1.63
C PHE A 298 -1.96 6.44 -1.51
N SER A 299 -1.44 6.63 -0.29
CA SER A 299 -0.38 7.58 0.03
C SER A 299 1.02 7.23 -0.49
N GLY A 300 1.19 6.11 -1.21
CA GLY A 300 2.42 5.76 -1.91
C GLY A 300 3.35 4.76 -1.22
N GLY A 301 3.16 4.48 0.08
CA GLY A 301 4.00 3.54 0.82
C GLY A 301 3.71 3.51 2.32
N LEU A 302 4.72 3.10 3.10
CA LEU A 302 4.66 3.09 4.56
C LEU A 302 4.60 4.52 5.11
N THR A 303 3.42 4.92 5.60
CA THR A 303 3.19 6.23 6.23
C THR A 303 3.69 6.24 7.67
N GLN A 304 3.72 5.08 8.31
CA GLN A 304 4.27 4.84 9.63
C GLN A 304 5.35 3.75 9.55
N HIS A 305 6.57 4.06 10.00
CA HIS A 305 7.73 3.14 10.01
C HIS A 305 7.87 2.32 11.30
N GLY A 306 6.81 2.28 12.11
CA GLY A 306 6.80 1.52 13.36
C GLY A 306 7.39 2.27 14.55
N TRP A 307 6.58 2.40 15.59
CA TRP A 307 7.08 2.74 16.92
C TRP A 307 6.19 2.11 17.99
N GLY A 308 6.75 1.76 19.15
CA GLY A 308 6.01 1.31 20.32
C GLY A 308 6.87 0.48 21.27
N GLU A 309 6.31 0.13 22.41
CA GLU A 309 6.94 -0.74 23.42
C GLU A 309 6.16 -2.05 23.60
N HIS A 310 6.88 -3.15 23.80
CA HIS A 310 6.33 -4.46 24.12
C HIS A 310 7.14 -5.12 25.24
N ASP A 311 6.53 -6.07 25.93
CA ASP A 311 7.10 -6.78 27.07
C ASP A 311 7.99 -7.98 26.67
N GLY A 312 8.55 -7.97 25.45
CA GLY A 312 9.44 -9.04 24.97
C GLY A 312 8.73 -10.38 24.71
N THR A 313 9.47 -11.47 24.92
CA THR A 313 9.02 -12.86 24.82
C THR A 313 8.74 -13.41 26.22
N TYR A 314 7.66 -14.18 26.40
CA TYR A 314 7.34 -14.74 27.72
C TYR A 314 8.47 -15.63 28.24
N THR A 315 9.02 -15.22 29.38
CA THR A 315 10.04 -15.96 30.13
C THR A 315 9.39 -16.47 31.40
N HIS A 316 9.16 -17.79 31.47
CA HIS A 316 8.62 -18.44 32.65
C HIS A 316 9.63 -18.44 33.78
N ASN A 317 9.18 -18.06 34.96
CA ASN A 317 9.90 -18.19 36.22
C ASN A 317 8.90 -18.60 37.29
N SER A 318 9.26 -19.49 38.20
CA SER A 318 8.32 -19.93 39.23
C SER A 318 8.97 -20.30 40.56
N GLU A 319 8.21 -20.08 41.63
CA GLU A 319 8.58 -20.32 43.00
C GLU A 319 7.84 -21.56 43.51
N ARG A 320 8.58 -22.65 43.77
CA ARG A 320 8.03 -23.86 44.40
C ARG A 320 7.51 -23.52 45.80
N LYS A 321 6.22 -23.71 46.03
CA LYS A 321 5.59 -23.60 47.35
C LYS A 321 5.66 -24.94 48.08
N GLU A 322 5.38 -24.92 49.39
CA GLU A 322 5.18 -26.14 50.17
C GLU A 322 3.88 -26.85 49.74
N ILE A 323 3.50 -27.94 50.43
CA ILE A 323 2.20 -28.57 50.19
C ILE A 323 1.13 -27.58 50.68
N VAL A 324 0.43 -26.96 49.73
CA VAL A 324 -0.51 -25.86 50.01
C VAL A 324 -1.82 -26.41 50.61
N PHE A 325 -2.24 -27.58 50.12
CA PHE A 325 -3.45 -28.25 50.57
C PHE A 325 -3.28 -29.77 50.44
N THR A 326 -4.04 -30.53 51.23
CA THR A 326 -4.08 -31.99 51.17
C THR A 326 -5.53 -32.42 51.12
N VAL A 327 -5.91 -33.19 50.11
CA VAL A 327 -7.26 -33.73 49.95
C VAL A 327 -7.24 -35.25 49.93
N GLU A 328 -8.24 -35.85 50.57
CA GLU A 328 -8.44 -37.30 50.59
C GLU A 328 -9.63 -37.65 49.69
N SER A 329 -9.50 -38.74 48.94
CA SER A 329 -10.55 -39.29 48.08
C SER A 329 -10.62 -40.80 48.25
N LYS A 330 -11.79 -41.38 48.03
CA LYS A 330 -11.91 -42.85 47.95
C LYS A 330 -11.17 -43.43 46.73
N TRP A 331 -11.07 -42.64 45.67
CA TRP A 331 -10.59 -43.06 44.36
C TRP A 331 -9.49 -42.14 43.82
N ASP A 332 -8.74 -42.65 42.85
CA ASP A 332 -7.89 -41.90 41.95
C ASP A 332 -8.35 -42.21 40.54
N ARG A 333 -8.88 -41.21 39.82
CA ARG A 333 -9.56 -41.40 38.53
C ARG A 333 -9.62 -40.12 37.68
N ASN A 334 -8.52 -39.37 37.72
CA ASN A 334 -8.33 -38.06 37.11
C ASN A 334 -9.50 -37.11 37.43
N GLN A 335 -9.78 -36.94 38.74
CA GLN A 335 -10.98 -36.26 39.21
C GLN A 335 -10.87 -34.76 39.47
N TRP A 336 -9.65 -34.24 39.55
CA TRP A 336 -9.38 -32.86 39.94
C TRP A 336 -9.40 -31.91 38.74
N ARG A 337 -10.03 -30.77 38.89
CA ARG A 337 -10.08 -29.66 37.93
C ARG A 337 -9.90 -28.35 38.69
N PHE A 338 -9.60 -27.28 37.97
CA PHE A 338 -9.62 -25.92 38.47
C PHE A 338 -10.54 -25.07 37.59
N ALA A 339 -11.21 -24.07 38.17
CA ALA A 339 -12.22 -23.27 37.49
C ALA A 339 -12.46 -21.95 38.24
N ARG A 340 -12.70 -20.85 37.50
CA ARG A 340 -13.17 -19.55 38.01
C ARG A 340 -14.64 -19.65 38.41
N LEU A 341 -14.93 -20.17 39.61
CA LEU A 341 -16.32 -20.38 40.06
C LEU A 341 -16.88 -19.17 40.79
N PHE A 342 -16.07 -18.49 41.61
CA PHE A 342 -16.50 -17.35 42.42
C PHE A 342 -15.88 -16.00 42.00
N SER A 343 -14.79 -16.00 41.22
CA SER A 343 -14.09 -14.78 40.80
C SER A 343 -13.33 -15.02 39.50
N ARG A 344 -13.19 -13.95 38.70
CA ARG A 344 -12.35 -13.94 37.49
C ARG A 344 -10.85 -13.96 37.80
N ASP A 345 -10.46 -13.47 38.97
CA ASP A 345 -9.05 -13.25 39.35
C ASP A 345 -8.38 -14.50 39.99
N TYR A 346 -9.17 -15.48 40.43
CA TYR A 346 -8.70 -16.67 41.16
C TYR A 346 -9.47 -17.93 40.77
N ASP A 347 -8.74 -19.02 40.55
CA ASP A 347 -9.33 -20.32 40.21
C ASP A 347 -9.53 -21.16 41.49
N ASP A 348 -10.67 -21.84 41.55
CA ASP A 348 -11.14 -22.71 42.63
C ASP A 348 -10.87 -24.19 42.29
N MET A 349 -10.66 -25.05 43.30
CA MET A 349 -10.44 -26.49 43.06
C MET A 349 -11.76 -27.26 43.07
N VAL A 350 -11.93 -28.12 42.06
CA VAL A 350 -13.16 -28.88 41.81
C VAL A 350 -12.83 -30.38 41.70
N GLY A 351 -13.58 -31.24 42.38
CA GLY A 351 -13.37 -32.70 42.35
C GLY A 351 -14.64 -33.46 41.99
N TRP A 352 -14.68 -34.13 40.83
CA TRP A 352 -15.89 -34.87 40.42
C TRP A 352 -16.07 -36.19 41.19
N PHE A 353 -17.30 -36.49 41.57
CA PHE A 353 -17.69 -37.78 42.10
C PHE A 353 -19.05 -38.24 41.58
N GLU A 354 -19.32 -39.54 41.71
CA GLU A 354 -20.60 -40.15 41.33
C GLU A 354 -21.40 -40.35 42.60
N PHE A 355 -22.51 -39.64 42.73
CA PHE A 355 -23.39 -39.70 43.90
C PHE A 355 -24.40 -40.86 43.76
N ALA A 356 -24.88 -41.08 42.55
CA ALA A 356 -25.71 -42.21 42.14
C ALA A 356 -25.48 -42.47 40.63
N PRO A 357 -25.89 -43.63 40.07
CA PRO A 357 -25.76 -43.91 38.65
C PRO A 357 -26.46 -42.83 37.80
N GLY A 358 -25.68 -42.06 37.02
CA GLY A 358 -26.17 -40.93 36.24
C GLY A 358 -26.29 -39.59 36.99
N ASP A 359 -25.82 -39.49 38.24
CA ASP A 359 -25.72 -38.26 39.04
C ASP A 359 -24.25 -37.99 39.39
N HIS A 360 -23.61 -37.15 38.56
CA HIS A 360 -22.27 -36.64 38.82
C HIS A 360 -22.34 -35.28 39.52
N ARG A 361 -21.60 -35.16 40.62
CA ARG A 361 -21.49 -33.94 41.43
C ARG A 361 -20.03 -33.56 41.61
N TYR A 362 -19.82 -32.34 42.07
CA TYR A 362 -18.49 -31.75 42.16
C TYR A 362 -18.26 -31.21 43.55
N GLY A 363 -17.34 -31.80 44.32
CA GLY A 363 -16.87 -31.16 45.56
C GLY A 363 -16.19 -29.85 45.20
N VAL A 364 -16.58 -28.74 45.83
CA VAL A 364 -15.99 -27.42 45.59
C VAL A 364 -15.13 -26.98 46.78
N TRP A 365 -13.89 -26.62 46.48
CA TRP A 365 -12.97 -25.98 47.40
C TRP A 365 -12.65 -24.58 46.88
N LYS A 366 -13.23 -23.56 47.53
CA LYS A 366 -13.05 -22.16 47.16
C LYS A 366 -11.64 -21.69 47.52
N ASN A 367 -11.00 -20.99 46.59
CA ASN A 367 -9.76 -20.27 46.82
C ASN A 367 -10.07 -18.94 47.54
N LEU A 368 -9.57 -18.80 48.77
CA LEU A 368 -9.87 -17.65 49.63
C LEU A 368 -9.25 -16.33 49.12
N GLY A 369 -8.35 -16.38 48.13
CA GLY A 369 -7.88 -15.19 47.40
C GLY A 369 -9.00 -14.33 46.83
N SER A 370 -10.12 -14.96 46.45
CA SER A 370 -11.34 -14.29 45.96
C SER A 370 -12.11 -13.48 47.01
N GLU A 371 -11.84 -13.67 48.31
CA GLU A 371 -12.39 -12.88 49.42
C GLU A 371 -11.34 -11.94 50.01
N ASP A 372 -10.08 -12.39 50.05
CA ASP A 372 -8.94 -11.68 50.61
C ASP A 372 -7.67 -12.16 49.90
N SER A 373 -7.08 -11.31 49.04
CA SER A 373 -5.93 -11.64 48.21
C SER A 373 -4.68 -12.06 49.00
N SER A 374 -4.60 -11.73 50.29
CA SER A 374 -3.52 -12.21 51.17
C SER A 374 -3.60 -13.71 51.49
N LYS A 375 -4.79 -14.32 51.31
CA LYS A 375 -5.08 -15.75 51.49
C LYS A 375 -5.12 -16.54 50.18
N ALA A 376 -4.60 -15.97 49.08
CA ALA A 376 -4.57 -16.66 47.79
C ALA A 376 -3.81 -17.99 47.90
N GLY A 377 -4.44 -19.08 47.47
CA GLY A 377 -3.97 -20.46 47.65
C GLY A 377 -4.45 -21.17 48.92
N GLU A 378 -5.06 -20.48 49.88
CA GLU A 378 -5.81 -21.18 50.94
C GLU A 378 -7.14 -21.69 50.39
N PHE A 379 -7.39 -22.99 50.54
CA PHE A 379 -8.61 -23.65 50.03
C PHE A 379 -9.56 -24.05 51.16
N LYS A 380 -10.81 -23.62 51.07
CA LYS A 380 -11.90 -24.01 51.99
C LYS A 380 -12.92 -24.88 51.25
N LYS A 381 -13.20 -26.10 51.73
CA LYS A 381 -14.35 -26.87 51.20
C LYS A 381 -15.64 -26.11 51.51
N ILE A 382 -16.46 -25.89 50.49
CA ILE A 382 -17.74 -25.18 50.58
C ILE A 382 -18.88 -26.19 50.73
N ASP A 383 -19.30 -26.78 49.61
CA ASP A 383 -20.29 -27.85 49.54
C ASP A 383 -20.07 -28.64 48.23
N ASP A 384 -20.94 -29.60 47.93
CA ASP A 384 -20.95 -30.31 46.67
C ASP A 384 -21.87 -29.60 45.65
N LEU A 385 -21.27 -29.05 44.59
CA LEU A 385 -21.97 -28.48 43.44
C LEU A 385 -22.71 -29.58 42.67
N GLN A 386 -24.02 -29.42 42.54
CA GLN A 386 -24.87 -30.19 41.63
C GLN A 386 -25.14 -29.34 40.38
N GLY A 387 -24.56 -29.74 39.24
CA GLY A 387 -24.92 -29.18 37.94
C GLY A 387 -26.23 -29.79 37.41
N ASP A 388 -26.93 -29.10 36.52
CA ASP A 388 -28.11 -29.63 35.84
C ASP A 388 -27.79 -30.33 34.50
N LEU A 389 -26.51 -30.37 34.11
CA LEU A 389 -25.97 -31.09 32.95
C LEU A 389 -25.17 -32.33 33.38
N TYR A 390 -25.68 -33.53 33.06
CA TYR A 390 -24.91 -34.76 33.21
C TYR A 390 -23.84 -34.88 32.12
N CYS A 391 -22.61 -35.19 32.53
CA CYS A 391 -21.48 -35.39 31.63
C CYS A 391 -20.60 -36.56 32.07
N ILE A 392 -20.07 -37.35 31.12
CA ILE A 392 -19.05 -38.34 31.46
C ILE A 392 -17.73 -37.64 31.83
N PRO A 393 -16.94 -38.15 32.80
CA PRO A 393 -15.94 -37.31 33.46
C PRO A 393 -14.76 -36.88 32.58
N ARG A 394 -14.40 -37.71 31.59
CA ARG A 394 -13.39 -37.36 30.57
C ARG A 394 -13.82 -36.19 29.65
N GLY A 395 -15.13 -35.97 29.52
CA GLY A 395 -15.73 -34.90 28.72
C GLY A 395 -15.95 -33.58 29.45
N VAL A 396 -15.84 -33.57 30.79
CA VAL A 396 -16.03 -32.36 31.61
C VAL A 396 -14.91 -31.36 31.36
N ARG A 397 -15.27 -30.13 31.02
CA ARG A 397 -14.41 -28.94 31.03
C ARG A 397 -15.11 -27.83 31.80
N PHE A 398 -14.30 -27.02 32.47
CA PHE A 398 -14.72 -25.72 32.99
C PHE A 398 -14.00 -24.68 32.14
N ILE A 399 -14.75 -23.84 31.43
CA ILE A 399 -14.20 -22.76 30.60
C ILE A 399 -15.30 -21.74 30.31
N ASP A 400 -14.96 -20.45 30.31
CA ASP A 400 -15.89 -19.35 30.01
C ASP A 400 -16.41 -19.41 28.56
N MET A 401 -17.73 -19.57 28.38
CA MET A 401 -18.39 -19.62 27.07
C MET A 401 -19.22 -18.36 26.77
N ASN A 402 -19.51 -17.51 27.77
CA ASN A 402 -20.37 -16.34 27.62
C ASN A 402 -19.63 -15.00 27.78
N GLY A 403 -18.34 -15.01 28.09
CA GLY A 403 -17.47 -13.86 28.26
C GLY A 403 -17.67 -13.09 29.57
N ASP A 404 -18.35 -13.65 30.57
CA ASP A 404 -18.63 -12.95 31.84
C ASP A 404 -17.46 -12.99 32.85
N GLY A 405 -16.43 -13.80 32.57
CA GLY A 405 -15.22 -13.95 33.36
C GLY A 405 -15.24 -15.15 34.32
N LEU A 406 -16.36 -15.86 34.46
CA LEU A 406 -16.48 -17.10 35.21
C LEU A 406 -16.47 -18.31 34.27
N ASP A 407 -16.00 -19.47 34.76
CA ASP A 407 -15.94 -20.67 33.94
C ASP A 407 -17.25 -21.46 33.95
N ASP A 408 -17.74 -21.80 32.76
CA ASP A 408 -18.95 -22.58 32.54
C ASP A 408 -18.69 -24.08 32.48
N LEU A 409 -19.72 -24.88 32.77
CA LEU A 409 -19.64 -26.34 32.66
C LEU A 409 -19.94 -26.78 31.23
N VAL A 410 -18.88 -27.10 30.48
CA VAL A 410 -18.98 -27.68 29.14
C VAL A 410 -18.82 -29.19 29.22
N CYS A 411 -19.79 -29.91 28.65
CA CYS A 411 -19.68 -31.32 28.37
C CYS A 411 -19.33 -31.57 26.90
N ILE A 412 -18.12 -32.07 26.65
CA ILE A 412 -17.75 -32.66 25.37
C ILE A 412 -18.26 -34.10 25.36
N TYR A 413 -19.21 -34.45 24.49
CA TYR A 413 -19.72 -35.81 24.34
C TYR A 413 -18.72 -36.75 23.66
N PRO A 414 -18.89 -38.09 23.75
CA PRO A 414 -17.96 -39.07 23.15
C PRO A 414 -17.72 -38.87 21.64
N ASP A 415 -18.74 -38.39 20.92
CA ASP A 415 -18.66 -38.09 19.50
C ASP A 415 -17.89 -36.79 19.21
N GLY A 416 -17.74 -35.90 20.19
CA GLY A 416 -17.12 -34.57 20.08
C GLY A 416 -18.10 -33.39 20.03
N SER A 417 -19.41 -33.62 20.17
CA SER A 417 -20.41 -32.54 20.28
C SER A 417 -20.34 -31.83 21.64
N LEU A 418 -20.74 -30.56 21.70
CA LEU A 418 -20.72 -29.75 22.92
C LEU A 418 -22.11 -29.50 23.49
N TYR A 419 -22.18 -29.58 24.82
CA TYR A 419 -23.32 -29.19 25.64
C TYR A 419 -22.86 -28.25 26.75
N LEU A 420 -23.65 -27.23 27.08
CA LEU A 420 -23.27 -26.14 27.98
C LEU A 420 -24.30 -25.95 29.10
N SER A 421 -23.77 -25.79 30.30
CA SER A 421 -24.46 -25.23 31.45
C SER A 421 -23.67 -24.03 31.97
N VAL A 422 -24.30 -22.86 31.93
CA VAL A 422 -23.66 -21.58 32.28
C VAL A 422 -23.64 -21.40 33.80
N ASN A 423 -22.53 -20.86 34.32
CA ASN A 423 -22.37 -20.41 35.68
C ASN A 423 -23.19 -19.12 35.89
N LYS A 424 -24.24 -19.17 36.71
CA LYS A 424 -25.08 -18.01 37.06
C LYS A 424 -24.63 -17.29 38.32
N GLY A 425 -23.41 -17.56 38.78
CA GLY A 425 -22.86 -16.99 39.99
C GLY A 425 -23.73 -17.29 41.20
N GLY A 426 -23.91 -16.29 42.08
CA GLY A 426 -24.72 -16.41 43.31
C GLY A 426 -24.11 -17.31 44.39
N GLY A 427 -22.92 -17.86 44.16
CA GLY A 427 -22.15 -18.60 45.15
C GLY A 427 -21.69 -17.67 46.29
N SER A 428 -21.55 -18.23 47.49
CA SER A 428 -21.12 -17.51 48.69
C SER A 428 -20.00 -18.27 49.41
N GLY A 429 -19.43 -17.68 50.47
CA GLY A 429 -18.45 -18.36 51.31
C GLY A 429 -18.92 -19.67 51.97
N ASN A 430 -20.20 -20.06 51.83
CA ASN A 430 -20.74 -21.36 52.28
C ASN A 430 -21.67 -22.06 51.25
N THR A 431 -21.80 -21.56 50.01
CA THR A 431 -22.65 -22.19 48.98
C THR A 431 -21.98 -22.14 47.60
N PRO A 432 -21.96 -23.23 46.79
CA PRO A 432 -21.46 -23.19 45.42
C PRO A 432 -22.35 -22.27 44.54
N PRO A 433 -21.82 -21.78 43.40
CA PRO A 433 -22.63 -21.04 42.44
C PRO A 433 -23.68 -21.93 41.76
N THR A 434 -24.70 -21.30 41.17
CA THR A 434 -25.77 -22.01 40.47
C THR A 434 -25.41 -22.22 39.01
N PHE A 435 -25.51 -23.46 38.52
CA PHE A 435 -25.32 -23.80 37.11
C PHE A 435 -26.66 -24.05 36.41
N LYS A 436 -26.80 -23.60 35.17
CA LYS A 436 -28.02 -23.80 34.37
C LYS A 436 -27.74 -24.04 32.90
N ARG A 437 -28.26 -25.14 32.34
CA ARG A 437 -28.25 -25.41 30.89
C ARG A 437 -28.89 -24.29 30.07
N VAL A 438 -28.25 -24.00 28.94
CA VAL A 438 -28.69 -22.95 27.99
C VAL A 438 -29.95 -23.34 27.19
N SER A 439 -30.34 -24.61 27.22
CA SER A 439 -31.56 -25.14 26.61
C SER A 439 -31.98 -26.45 27.30
N ASP A 440 -33.16 -26.99 26.99
CA ASP A 440 -33.65 -28.27 27.55
C ASP A 440 -32.68 -29.44 27.35
N THR A 441 -31.87 -29.39 26.29
CA THR A 441 -30.78 -30.36 26.03
C THR A 441 -29.43 -29.87 26.53
N GLY A 442 -29.20 -28.55 26.49
CA GLY A 442 -27.88 -27.92 26.68
C GLY A 442 -27.03 -27.90 25.42
N PHE A 443 -27.47 -28.47 24.29
CA PHE A 443 -26.66 -28.58 23.06
C PHE A 443 -26.27 -27.21 22.49
N ILE A 444 -25.00 -27.05 22.11
CA ILE A 444 -24.47 -25.82 21.47
C ILE A 444 -23.63 -26.05 20.21
N LYS A 445 -23.03 -27.23 19.99
CA LYS A 445 -22.22 -27.51 18.78
C LYS A 445 -22.24 -28.99 18.37
N SER A 446 -22.40 -29.22 17.07
CA SER A 446 -22.17 -30.51 16.41
C SER A 446 -20.67 -30.86 16.33
N SER A 447 -20.36 -32.15 16.46
CA SER A 447 -18.99 -32.68 16.36
C SER A 447 -18.31 -32.39 15.02
N GLU A 448 -16.99 -32.14 15.08
CA GLU A 448 -16.07 -32.15 13.93
C GLU A 448 -15.06 -33.32 14.00
N GLY A 449 -15.15 -34.17 15.02
CA GLY A 449 -14.23 -35.27 15.33
C GLY A 449 -14.32 -35.72 16.79
N GLU A 450 -13.74 -36.89 17.10
CA GLU A 450 -13.90 -37.57 18.40
C GLU A 450 -13.47 -36.74 19.63
N GLN A 451 -14.11 -36.99 20.79
CA GLN A 451 -13.89 -36.27 22.06
C GLN A 451 -12.41 -36.02 22.43
N ALA A 452 -11.53 -37.00 22.18
CA ALA A 452 -10.11 -36.91 22.54
C ALA A 452 -9.34 -35.83 21.74
N ARG A 453 -9.87 -35.43 20.58
CA ARG A 453 -9.28 -34.43 19.66
C ARG A 453 -9.82 -33.02 19.86
N VAL A 454 -10.91 -32.86 20.60
CA VAL A 454 -11.52 -31.55 20.87
C VAL A 454 -10.69 -30.77 21.88
N ARG A 455 -10.32 -29.54 21.55
CA ARG A 455 -9.73 -28.57 22.48
C ARG A 455 -10.66 -27.37 22.56
N LEU A 456 -10.81 -26.78 23.73
CA LEU A 456 -11.50 -25.52 23.92
C LEU A 456 -10.43 -24.50 24.31
N ALA A 457 -10.49 -23.31 23.72
CA ALA A 457 -9.50 -22.26 23.92
C ALA A 457 -10.06 -20.91 23.43
N ASP A 458 -9.85 -19.82 24.15
CA ASP A 458 -10.02 -18.48 23.57
C ASP A 458 -8.82 -18.21 22.64
N ILE A 459 -9.01 -18.47 21.33
CA ILE A 459 -7.91 -18.35 20.35
C ILE A 459 -7.80 -16.93 19.83
N ASP A 460 -8.91 -16.18 19.75
CA ASP A 460 -8.94 -14.87 19.14
C ASP A 460 -9.02 -13.68 20.11
N GLY A 461 -9.09 -13.97 21.41
CA GLY A 461 -8.91 -13.07 22.55
C GLY A 461 -10.10 -12.17 22.81
N ASP A 462 -11.32 -12.68 22.60
CA ASP A 462 -12.57 -11.96 22.86
C ASP A 462 -13.17 -12.25 24.25
N GLY A 463 -12.60 -13.22 24.98
CA GLY A 463 -13.01 -13.68 26.29
C GLY A 463 -13.85 -14.95 26.29
N ARG A 464 -14.18 -15.52 25.13
CA ARG A 464 -15.03 -16.71 24.98
C ARG A 464 -14.22 -17.89 24.43
N ALA A 465 -14.48 -19.08 24.94
CA ALA A 465 -13.81 -20.26 24.42
C ALA A 465 -14.36 -20.73 23.06
N ASP A 466 -13.43 -20.97 22.15
CA ASP A 466 -13.65 -21.47 20.80
C ASP A 466 -13.50 -22.98 20.72
N TYR A 467 -14.09 -23.59 19.69
CA TYR A 467 -13.99 -25.03 19.45
C TYR A 467 -12.81 -25.31 18.52
N GLY A 468 -11.81 -26.04 19.02
CA GLY A 468 -10.70 -26.58 18.25
C GLY A 468 -10.84 -28.10 18.02
N ILE A 469 -10.49 -28.59 16.83
CA ILE A 469 -10.29 -30.01 16.54
C ILE A 469 -8.87 -30.26 16.06
N MET A 470 -8.20 -31.27 16.64
CA MET A 470 -6.87 -31.68 16.21
C MET A 470 -6.93 -32.83 15.19
N ASP A 471 -6.43 -32.56 13.99
CA ASP A 471 -6.32 -33.53 12.91
C ASP A 471 -5.18 -34.54 13.14
N LYS A 472 -5.05 -35.54 12.28
CA LYS A 472 -4.09 -36.65 12.47
C LYS A 472 -2.64 -36.27 12.15
N ASP A 473 -2.44 -35.14 11.48
CA ASP A 473 -1.14 -34.56 11.10
C ASP A 473 -0.59 -33.58 12.15
N GLY A 474 -1.35 -33.28 13.21
CA GLY A 474 -0.99 -32.31 14.25
C GLY A 474 -1.44 -30.87 13.98
N SER A 475 -2.17 -30.62 12.88
CA SER A 475 -2.88 -29.36 12.66
C SER A 475 -4.11 -29.25 13.56
N ILE A 476 -4.43 -28.03 14.00
CA ILE A 476 -5.59 -27.73 14.84
C ILE A 476 -6.44 -26.66 14.16
N ARG A 477 -7.66 -27.08 13.77
CA ARG A 477 -8.67 -26.22 13.14
C ARG A 477 -9.63 -25.66 14.17
N PHE A 478 -9.99 -24.39 14.07
CA PHE A 478 -10.86 -23.70 15.03
C PHE A 478 -12.15 -23.15 14.41
N TRP A 479 -13.20 -23.08 15.24
CA TRP A 479 -14.44 -22.36 15.00
C TRP A 479 -14.69 -21.44 16.19
N ARG A 480 -14.81 -20.14 15.93
CA ARG A 480 -15.09 -19.16 16.98
C ARG A 480 -16.50 -19.31 17.52
N ASN A 481 -16.64 -19.22 18.84
CA ASN A 481 -17.90 -18.96 19.52
C ASN A 481 -18.36 -17.51 19.24
N GLY A 482 -19.32 -17.35 18.33
CA GLY A 482 -19.80 -16.04 17.90
C GLY A 482 -21.08 -15.57 18.60
N TRP A 483 -21.19 -14.24 18.74
CA TRP A 483 -22.26 -13.48 19.40
C TRP A 483 -22.05 -13.25 20.92
N ILE A 484 -22.95 -12.48 21.53
CA ILE A 484 -22.79 -11.89 22.87
C ILE A 484 -23.57 -12.60 23.99
N ASN A 485 -24.52 -13.47 23.64
CA ASN A 485 -25.43 -14.11 24.60
C ASN A 485 -24.73 -15.23 25.39
N ASP A 486 -25.43 -15.77 26.40
CA ASP A 486 -25.10 -17.02 27.12
C ASP A 486 -24.95 -18.27 26.24
N ILE A 487 -25.43 -18.21 25.00
CA ILE A 487 -25.38 -19.31 24.04
C ILE A 487 -24.71 -18.82 22.75
N PRO A 488 -23.77 -19.57 22.17
CA PRO A 488 -23.21 -19.26 20.85
C PRO A 488 -24.35 -19.15 19.82
N GLN A 489 -24.47 -18.01 19.15
CA GLN A 489 -25.48 -17.88 18.07
C GLN A 489 -24.99 -18.54 16.78
N TYR A 490 -23.67 -18.55 16.56
CA TYR A 490 -23.03 -19.18 15.41
C TYR A 490 -21.61 -19.63 15.74
N TRP A 491 -21.11 -20.58 14.95
CA TRP A 491 -19.75 -21.10 15.04
C TRP A 491 -18.96 -20.73 13.79
N GLN A 492 -18.09 -19.73 13.88
CA GLN A 492 -17.43 -19.14 12.72
C GLN A 492 -16.11 -19.85 12.42
N TYR A 493 -16.04 -20.62 11.33
CA TYR A 493 -14.83 -21.36 10.97
C TYR A 493 -13.64 -20.42 10.72
N LEU A 494 -12.53 -20.64 11.43
CA LEU A 494 -11.31 -19.83 11.38
C LEU A 494 -10.20 -20.47 10.53
N GLY A 495 -10.29 -21.76 10.21
CA GLY A 495 -9.21 -22.50 9.56
C GLY A 495 -8.22 -23.11 10.56
N VAL A 496 -7.05 -23.54 10.06
CA VAL A 496 -5.94 -24.05 10.89
C VAL A 496 -5.30 -22.87 11.62
N ARG A 497 -5.35 -22.82 12.95
CA ARG A 497 -4.73 -21.73 13.75
C ARG A 497 -3.47 -22.16 14.50
N ALA A 498 -3.24 -23.46 14.64
CA ALA A 498 -2.00 -24.04 15.17
C ALA A 498 -1.62 -25.31 14.40
N THR A 499 -0.33 -25.61 14.33
CA THR A 499 0.19 -26.92 13.89
C THR A 499 1.36 -27.28 14.79
N ILE A 500 1.30 -28.48 15.38
CA ILE A 500 2.34 -28.94 16.32
C ILE A 500 3.53 -29.49 15.52
N PRO A 501 4.78 -29.08 15.82
CA PRO A 501 5.96 -29.58 15.14
C PRO A 501 6.09 -31.12 15.21
N GLY A 502 6.52 -31.72 14.11
CA GLY A 502 6.56 -33.17 13.93
C GLY A 502 7.41 -33.90 14.98
N GLY A 503 6.78 -34.85 15.68
CA GLY A 503 7.38 -35.65 16.76
C GLY A 503 6.43 -35.83 17.95
N TYR A 504 5.55 -34.85 18.16
CA TYR A 504 4.63 -34.77 19.31
C TYR A 504 3.23 -35.31 18.97
N SER A 505 3.14 -36.61 18.65
CA SER A 505 1.93 -37.22 18.05
C SER A 505 0.80 -37.62 19.03
N HIS A 506 1.00 -37.46 20.34
CA HIS A 506 -0.01 -37.82 21.35
C HIS A 506 -0.91 -36.64 21.69
N VAL A 507 -2.17 -36.72 21.27
CA VAL A 507 -3.21 -35.69 21.51
C VAL A 507 -3.28 -35.28 22.99
N ASP A 508 -3.13 -36.23 23.91
CA ASP A 508 -3.25 -36.05 25.37
C ASP A 508 -2.26 -35.02 25.97
N GLY A 509 -1.11 -34.81 25.32
CA GLY A 509 -0.10 -33.85 25.78
C GLY A 509 -0.45 -32.39 25.48
N VAL A 510 -1.44 -32.15 24.62
CA VAL A 510 -1.72 -30.82 24.06
C VAL A 510 -2.80 -30.11 24.84
N ARG A 511 -2.51 -28.89 25.27
CA ARG A 511 -3.40 -28.01 26.02
C ARG A 511 -3.38 -26.59 25.47
N PHE A 512 -4.38 -25.82 25.86
CA PHE A 512 -4.53 -24.40 25.63
C PHE A 512 -4.84 -23.77 26.98
N GLU A 513 -4.02 -22.81 27.40
CA GLU A 513 -4.01 -22.26 28.76
C GLU A 513 -3.43 -20.82 28.70
N ASP A 514 -4.12 -19.80 29.21
CA ASP A 514 -3.62 -18.41 29.34
C ASP A 514 -2.53 -18.31 30.43
N ILE A 515 -1.34 -18.86 30.15
CA ILE A 515 -0.21 -18.90 31.10
C ILE A 515 0.33 -17.50 31.44
N LYS A 516 0.09 -16.53 30.55
CA LYS A 516 0.62 -15.16 30.63
C LYS A 516 -0.40 -14.10 31.07
N GLY A 517 -1.67 -14.46 31.31
CA GLY A 517 -2.69 -13.57 31.87
C GLY A 517 -3.15 -12.45 30.94
N ASP A 518 -2.97 -12.57 29.62
CA ASP A 518 -3.42 -11.56 28.66
C ASP A 518 -4.85 -11.81 28.15
N GLY A 519 -5.42 -12.98 28.45
CA GLY A 519 -6.74 -13.40 27.98
C GLY A 519 -6.70 -13.95 26.56
N ARG A 520 -5.62 -14.65 26.19
CA ARG A 520 -5.49 -15.46 24.98
C ARG A 520 -4.83 -16.78 25.33
N ASP A 521 -5.51 -17.89 25.10
CA ASP A 521 -4.97 -19.19 25.50
C ASP A 521 -3.75 -19.60 24.67
N ASP A 522 -2.70 -20.01 25.37
CA ASP A 522 -1.38 -20.33 24.81
C ASP A 522 -1.27 -21.82 24.48
N LEU A 523 -0.67 -22.16 23.34
CA LEU A 523 -0.50 -23.54 22.91
C LEU A 523 0.60 -24.22 23.73
N MET A 524 0.25 -25.32 24.40
CA MET A 524 1.18 -26.06 25.26
C MET A 524 1.25 -27.53 24.85
N TYR A 525 2.46 -28.06 24.75
CA TYR A 525 2.71 -29.50 24.62
C TYR A 525 3.49 -30.01 25.83
N MET A 526 2.89 -30.97 26.54
CA MET A 526 3.40 -31.58 27.75
C MET A 526 3.75 -33.06 27.53
N ASP A 527 4.96 -33.46 27.93
CA ASP A 527 5.41 -34.85 27.88
C ASP A 527 4.76 -35.72 28.99
N ILE A 528 5.13 -36.99 29.08
CA ILE A 528 4.58 -37.91 30.10
C ILE A 528 4.98 -37.57 31.55
N PHE A 529 6.03 -36.78 31.75
CA PHE A 529 6.52 -36.38 33.07
C PHE A 529 6.01 -35.00 33.50
N GLY A 530 5.47 -34.20 32.58
CA GLY A 530 5.03 -32.83 32.82
C GLY A 530 5.91 -31.74 32.21
N GLN A 531 7.02 -32.11 31.56
CA GLN A 531 7.89 -31.14 30.92
C GLN A 531 7.12 -30.52 29.76
N THR A 532 7.06 -29.19 29.71
CA THR A 532 6.13 -28.48 28.82
C THR A 532 6.85 -27.48 27.94
N VAL A 533 6.60 -27.57 26.63
CA VAL A 533 6.94 -26.54 25.63
C VAL A 533 5.70 -25.67 25.43
N THR A 534 5.88 -24.35 25.43
CA THR A 534 4.79 -23.38 25.26
C THR A 534 5.06 -22.47 24.07
N PHE A 535 4.00 -22.17 23.32
CA PHE A 535 3.97 -21.09 22.34
C PHE A 535 2.86 -20.12 22.73
N THR A 536 3.21 -18.87 23.01
CA THR A 536 2.24 -17.85 23.40
C THR A 536 1.45 -17.34 22.20
N ASN A 537 0.14 -17.30 22.35
CA ASN A 537 -0.82 -16.72 21.41
C ASN A 537 -0.69 -15.20 21.41
N THR A 538 -0.80 -14.60 20.23
CA THR A 538 -0.80 -13.15 20.06
C THR A 538 -1.58 -12.76 18.80
N ARG A 539 -2.27 -11.61 18.87
CA ARG A 539 -3.05 -11.01 17.77
C ARG A 539 -2.21 -10.81 16.50
N SER A 540 -2.78 -11.14 15.34
CA SER A 540 -2.18 -10.84 14.02
C SER A 540 -2.94 -9.71 13.32
N CYS A 541 -2.21 -8.92 12.52
CA CYS A 541 -2.77 -8.00 11.53
C CYS A 541 -2.91 -8.63 10.14
N ALA A 542 -2.47 -9.88 9.97
CA ALA A 542 -2.62 -10.58 8.70
C ALA A 542 -4.10 -10.78 8.36
N THR A 543 -4.51 -10.18 7.24
CA THR A 543 -5.79 -10.33 6.57
C THR A 543 -6.18 -11.80 6.46
N GLY A 544 -7.47 -12.08 6.58
CA GLY A 544 -8.03 -13.43 6.42
C GLY A 544 -9.45 -13.37 5.87
N ARG A 545 -10.08 -14.52 5.69
CA ARG A 545 -11.48 -14.64 5.25
C ARG A 545 -12.17 -15.79 6.00
N LEU A 546 -13.47 -15.99 5.81
CA LEU A 546 -14.17 -17.13 6.44
C LEU A 546 -13.48 -18.45 6.07
N GLY A 547 -13.06 -19.21 7.09
CA GLY A 547 -12.31 -20.47 6.96
C GLY A 547 -10.78 -20.34 6.83
N ASP A 548 -10.26 -19.11 6.79
CA ASP A 548 -8.84 -18.76 6.96
C ASP A 548 -8.75 -17.37 7.62
N GLY A 549 -9.41 -17.22 8.76
CA GLY A 549 -9.80 -15.94 9.36
C GLY A 549 -9.23 -15.78 10.76
N LEU A 550 -8.87 -14.55 11.14
CA LEU A 550 -8.15 -14.20 12.37
C LEU A 550 -6.92 -15.09 12.61
N ASN A 551 -5.82 -14.68 11.99
CA ASN A 551 -4.54 -15.35 12.13
C ASN A 551 -3.96 -15.15 13.54
N VAL A 552 -3.22 -16.14 14.03
CA VAL A 552 -2.47 -16.09 15.30
C VAL A 552 -0.98 -15.91 15.03
N ARG A 553 -0.30 -15.09 15.82
CA ARG A 553 1.16 -14.92 15.81
C ARG A 553 1.79 -15.61 17.01
N TRP A 554 2.11 -16.89 16.86
CA TRP A 554 2.80 -17.67 17.90
C TRP A 554 4.22 -17.15 18.18
N ARG A 555 4.58 -17.03 19.47
CA ARG A 555 5.97 -16.83 19.94
C ARG A 555 6.36 -17.99 20.87
N PRO A 556 7.57 -18.56 20.79
CA PRO A 556 8.01 -19.59 21.75
C PRO A 556 8.21 -18.98 23.15
N ALA A 557 7.97 -19.77 24.19
CA ALA A 557 8.16 -19.39 25.59
C ALA A 557 9.18 -20.29 26.28
N TYR A 558 9.98 -19.71 27.19
CA TYR A 558 11.15 -20.37 27.77
C TYR A 558 11.21 -20.25 29.28
N LEU A 559 11.73 -21.26 29.97
CA LEU A 559 12.15 -21.15 31.37
C LEU A 559 13.33 -20.18 31.48
N LEU A 560 13.36 -19.36 32.53
CA LEU A 560 14.43 -18.41 32.82
C LEU A 560 15.81 -19.09 32.76
N GLY A 561 16.67 -18.62 31.85
CA GLY A 561 18.01 -19.17 31.62
C GLY A 561 18.06 -20.39 30.68
N ARG A 562 16.96 -20.73 30.00
CA ARG A 562 16.88 -21.82 28.99
C ARG A 562 16.32 -21.33 27.65
N ASN A 563 16.29 -22.24 26.67
CA ASN A 563 15.79 -21.98 25.31
C ASN A 563 15.06 -23.18 24.67
N ASP A 564 14.60 -24.15 25.48
CA ASP A 564 14.04 -25.43 25.01
C ASP A 564 12.62 -25.72 25.52
N TYR A 565 12.33 -25.47 26.79
CA TYR A 565 10.99 -25.66 27.39
C TYR A 565 10.65 -24.56 28.41
N SER A 566 9.36 -24.39 28.69
CA SER A 566 8.84 -23.43 29.67
C SER A 566 8.76 -23.99 31.09
N HIS A 567 8.46 -25.29 31.24
CA HIS A 567 8.33 -25.95 32.54
C HIS A 567 9.10 -27.27 32.61
N LEU A 568 9.72 -27.56 33.76
CA LEU A 568 10.61 -28.72 33.97
C LEU A 568 9.93 -30.08 34.04
N GLY A 569 8.65 -30.12 34.41
CA GLY A 569 7.93 -31.36 34.73
C GLY A 569 8.25 -31.93 36.11
N MET A 570 7.71 -33.13 36.36
CA MET A 570 7.69 -33.80 37.67
C MET A 570 8.48 -35.12 37.69
N ARG A 571 9.52 -35.25 36.85
CA ARG A 571 10.31 -36.49 36.70
C ARG A 571 10.84 -37.06 38.02
N GLU A 572 11.09 -36.22 39.03
CA GLU A 572 11.52 -36.64 40.38
C GLU A 572 10.48 -37.50 41.14
N TYR A 573 9.20 -37.45 40.75
CA TYR A 573 8.11 -38.27 41.30
C TYR A 573 7.80 -39.51 40.44
N TYR A 574 8.52 -39.72 39.33
CA TYR A 574 8.33 -40.88 38.46
C TYR A 574 9.23 -42.04 38.90
N ASP A 575 8.62 -43.16 39.26
CA ASP A 575 9.31 -44.36 39.70
C ASP A 575 9.47 -45.34 38.53
N ASP A 576 10.71 -45.46 38.02
CA ASP A 576 11.03 -46.33 36.87
C ASP A 576 10.97 -47.83 37.19
N ASP A 577 11.08 -48.20 38.47
CA ASP A 577 11.05 -49.58 38.93
C ASP A 577 9.61 -50.05 39.19
N LYS A 578 8.72 -49.14 39.61
CA LYS A 578 7.26 -49.35 39.61
C LYS A 578 6.67 -49.24 38.19
N LYS A 579 7.17 -50.05 37.25
CA LYS A 579 6.45 -50.37 36.00
C LYS A 579 5.22 -51.24 36.29
N GLN A 580 4.22 -50.63 36.93
CA GLN A 580 2.80 -50.99 36.88
C GLN A 580 2.50 -52.50 36.89
N TYR A 581 2.90 -53.16 37.98
CA TYR A 581 2.38 -54.47 38.38
C TYR A 581 1.76 -54.33 39.77
N ASP A 582 0.46 -54.03 39.82
CA ASP A 582 -0.45 -54.45 40.90
C ASP A 582 -1.94 -54.05 40.68
N ASP A 583 -2.25 -53.17 39.73
CA ASP A 583 -3.63 -52.93 39.23
C ASP A 583 -3.61 -52.94 37.68
N GLU A 584 -4.31 -53.89 37.04
CA GLU A 584 -4.27 -54.11 35.57
C GLU A 584 -4.97 -53.00 34.74
N ASP A 585 -5.66 -52.06 35.40
CA ASP A 585 -6.55 -51.07 34.77
C ASP A 585 -5.97 -49.64 34.62
N GLU A 586 -4.80 -49.32 35.20
CA GLU A 586 -4.39 -47.92 35.44
C GLU A 586 -3.03 -47.51 34.83
N ASN A 587 -2.99 -47.31 33.51
CA ASN A 587 -1.88 -46.63 32.79
C ASN A 587 -1.91 -45.10 33.04
N TRP A 588 -1.24 -44.60 34.07
CA TRP A 588 -1.16 -43.15 34.36
C TRP A 588 0.21 -42.55 34.06
N TYR A 589 0.21 -41.37 33.43
CA TYR A 589 1.37 -40.51 33.32
C TYR A 589 1.28 -39.35 34.32
N LEU A 590 2.42 -38.76 34.71
CA LEU A 590 2.41 -37.64 35.67
C LEU A 590 1.68 -36.41 35.11
N ARG A 591 1.71 -36.23 33.79
CA ARG A 591 0.96 -35.19 33.05
C ARG A 591 -0.54 -35.19 33.37
N ASP A 592 -1.11 -36.35 33.69
CA ASP A 592 -2.53 -36.52 33.95
C ASP A 592 -2.93 -36.00 35.36
N ARG A 593 -1.92 -35.69 36.19
CA ARG A 593 -2.03 -35.08 37.53
C ARG A 593 -1.56 -33.62 37.57
N ILE A 594 -1.29 -33.03 36.40
CA ILE A 594 -0.78 -31.65 36.25
C ILE A 594 -1.88 -30.75 35.70
N HIS A 595 -1.97 -29.54 36.27
CA HIS A 595 -2.95 -28.52 35.91
C HIS A 595 -2.28 -27.14 35.88
N PHE A 596 -2.91 -26.21 35.16
CA PHE A 596 -2.61 -24.78 35.19
C PHE A 596 -3.82 -24.06 35.75
N ALA A 597 -3.61 -23.16 36.72
CA ALA A 597 -4.71 -22.38 37.30
C ALA A 597 -4.20 -21.14 38.06
N ARG A 598 -4.99 -20.08 38.12
CA ARG A 598 -4.68 -18.81 38.80
C ARG A 598 -4.87 -18.95 40.32
N ILE A 599 -3.94 -19.61 41.01
CA ILE A 599 -4.09 -19.87 42.44
C ILE A 599 -3.65 -18.68 43.27
N TYR A 600 -2.50 -18.09 42.94
CA TYR A 600 -1.99 -16.88 43.58
C TYR A 600 -2.45 -15.59 42.89
N GLY A 601 -3.06 -15.68 41.70
CA GLY A 601 -3.58 -14.54 40.95
C GLY A 601 -2.52 -13.47 40.69
N THR A 602 -1.24 -13.85 40.53
CA THR A 602 -0.14 -12.92 40.29
C THR A 602 -0.47 -12.10 39.05
N LYS A 603 -0.77 -10.81 39.20
CA LYS A 603 -1.07 -9.96 38.05
C LYS A 603 0.24 -9.73 37.28
N PRO A 604 0.34 -10.16 36.01
CA PRO A 604 1.44 -9.72 35.15
C PRO A 604 1.32 -8.20 35.00
N ALA A 605 2.42 -7.52 34.67
CA ALA A 605 2.49 -6.05 34.74
C ALA A 605 1.30 -5.33 34.09
N PHE A 606 0.77 -5.87 32.97
CA PHE A 606 -0.34 -5.28 32.21
C PHE A 606 -1.33 -6.30 31.64
N GLY A 607 -1.49 -7.48 32.24
CA GLY A 607 -2.47 -8.48 31.78
C GLY A 607 -3.90 -8.15 32.18
N ASN A 608 -4.86 -8.73 31.45
CA ASN A 608 -6.28 -8.64 31.77
C ASN A 608 -6.66 -9.56 32.95
N LEU A 609 -5.89 -10.63 33.15
CA LEU A 609 -6.08 -11.70 34.12
C LEU A 609 -4.76 -11.97 34.88
N GLY A 610 -4.81 -12.72 35.99
CA GLY A 610 -3.60 -13.23 36.63
C GLY A 610 -2.90 -14.29 35.77
N VAL A 611 -1.57 -14.43 35.89
CA VAL A 611 -0.86 -15.57 35.30
C VAL A 611 -1.28 -16.86 36.00
N GLN A 612 -1.33 -17.97 35.26
CA GLN A 612 -1.64 -19.29 35.84
C GLN A 612 -0.39 -19.91 36.48
N ASP A 613 -0.57 -20.55 37.63
CA ASP A 613 0.44 -21.32 38.36
C ASP A 613 0.50 -22.77 37.85
N TYR A 614 1.67 -23.40 37.92
CA TYR A 614 1.84 -24.82 37.58
C TYR A 614 1.54 -25.68 38.81
N ILE A 615 0.60 -26.62 38.68
CA ILE A 615 0.06 -27.42 39.80
C ILE A 615 0.33 -28.90 39.56
N PHE A 616 0.78 -29.61 40.59
CA PHE A 616 0.92 -31.06 40.60
C PHE A 616 0.15 -31.69 41.76
N MET A 617 -0.75 -32.61 41.43
CA MET A 617 -1.52 -33.41 42.39
C MET A 617 -0.71 -34.67 42.76
N GLU A 618 0.26 -34.52 43.68
CA GLU A 618 1.09 -35.64 44.16
C GLU A 618 0.22 -36.67 44.87
N HIS A 619 0.14 -37.88 44.31
CA HIS A 619 -0.71 -38.96 44.82
C HIS A 619 0.03 -39.92 45.74
N LYS A 620 -0.71 -40.46 46.71
CA LYS A 620 -0.32 -41.59 47.55
C LYS A 620 -1.53 -42.48 47.87
N LYS A 621 -1.51 -43.74 47.42
CA LYS A 621 -2.48 -44.78 47.85
C LYS A 621 -2.20 -45.07 49.33
N ILE A 622 -3.16 -44.81 50.23
CA ILE A 622 -3.05 -45.11 51.66
C ILE A 622 -3.56 -46.52 51.94
N ASN A 623 -4.70 -46.88 51.33
CA ASN A 623 -5.27 -48.22 51.25
C ASN A 623 -6.30 -48.24 50.10
N ASN A 624 -6.96 -49.39 49.88
CA ASN A 624 -7.86 -49.60 48.74
C ASN A 624 -9.10 -48.69 48.70
N ASP A 625 -9.51 -48.09 49.82
CA ASP A 625 -10.64 -47.16 49.89
C ASP A 625 -10.18 -45.72 50.21
N LYS A 626 -8.87 -45.43 50.14
CA LYS A 626 -8.31 -44.14 50.57
C LYS A 626 -7.03 -43.75 49.81
N HIS A 627 -7.15 -42.69 49.03
CA HIS A 627 -6.10 -42.06 48.25
C HIS A 627 -5.88 -40.63 48.79
N GLN A 628 -4.63 -40.26 49.04
CA GLN A 628 -4.22 -38.92 49.46
C GLN A 628 -3.63 -38.17 48.26
N PHE A 629 -3.97 -36.89 48.14
CA PHE A 629 -3.42 -35.97 47.14
C PHE A 629 -2.86 -34.73 47.84
N ASN A 630 -1.57 -34.50 47.69
CA ASN A 630 -0.91 -33.29 48.16
C ASN A 630 -0.87 -32.29 46.99
N VAL A 631 -1.49 -31.12 47.15
CA VAL A 631 -1.50 -30.07 46.14
C VAL A 631 -0.18 -29.31 46.23
N ARG A 632 0.69 -29.50 45.24
CA ARG A 632 1.97 -28.79 45.10
C ARG A 632 1.86 -27.76 44.00
N ILE A 633 2.31 -26.54 44.28
CA ILE A 633 2.13 -25.40 43.40
C ILE A 633 3.48 -24.70 43.17
N TRP A 634 3.76 -24.38 41.92
CA TRP A 634 4.86 -23.53 41.50
C TRP A 634 4.26 -22.18 41.11
N LYS A 635 4.35 -21.22 42.03
CA LYS A 635 3.79 -19.89 41.84
C LYS A 635 4.46 -19.22 40.65
N ASN A 636 3.69 -18.80 39.66
CA ASN A 636 4.19 -18.18 38.44
C ASN A 636 4.56 -16.71 38.71
N HIS A 637 5.80 -16.38 38.37
CA HIS A 637 6.42 -15.05 38.40
C HIS A 637 6.98 -14.68 37.01
N GLY A 638 6.62 -15.43 35.97
CA GLY A 638 7.04 -15.22 34.60
C GLY A 638 6.43 -13.95 33.99
N GLN A 639 7.12 -13.39 33.01
CA GLN A 639 6.79 -12.08 32.43
C GLN A 639 7.05 -12.08 30.93
N GLY A 640 6.33 -11.21 30.21
CA GLY A 640 6.52 -10.94 28.80
C GLY A 640 5.50 -11.61 27.87
N GLY A 641 5.52 -11.24 26.59
CA GLY A 641 4.64 -11.82 25.58
C GLY A 641 3.16 -11.42 25.68
N THR A 642 2.77 -10.52 26.58
CA THR A 642 1.37 -10.10 26.78
C THR A 642 0.96 -8.90 25.93
N LYS A 643 1.90 -8.24 25.23
CA LYS A 643 1.65 -7.01 24.46
C LYS A 643 2.30 -7.04 23.08
N VAL A 644 1.66 -6.36 22.11
CA VAL A 644 2.30 -6.01 20.83
C VAL A 644 2.46 -4.52 20.65
N ILE A 645 3.48 -4.14 19.87
CA ILE A 645 3.78 -2.74 19.54
C ILE A 645 2.77 -2.08 18.60
N ALA A 646 1.65 -2.72 18.28
CA ALA A 646 0.52 -2.14 17.55
C ALA A 646 -0.73 -1.87 18.41
N ASP A 647 -0.79 -2.35 19.66
CA ASP A 647 -1.99 -2.24 20.52
C ASP A 647 -2.20 -0.87 21.21
N GLY A 648 -1.30 0.09 20.97
CA GLY A 648 -1.27 1.39 21.62
C GLY A 648 -1.53 2.57 20.68
N ASN A 649 -1.82 2.31 19.41
CA ASN A 649 -2.10 3.37 18.44
C ASN A 649 -3.39 4.10 18.78
N LYS A 650 -3.31 5.42 18.85
CA LYS A 650 -4.42 6.37 18.81
C LYS A 650 -4.02 7.49 17.84
N TYR A 651 -5.01 8.18 17.30
CA TYR A 651 -4.81 9.27 16.35
C TYR A 651 -5.74 10.41 16.74
N CYS A 652 -5.22 11.64 16.78
CA CYS A 652 -5.96 12.85 17.17
C CYS A 652 -5.13 14.10 16.89
N ASN A 653 -5.75 15.25 16.63
CA ASN A 653 -5.05 16.54 16.48
C ASN A 653 -4.54 17.01 17.85
N MET A 654 -3.25 16.79 18.19
CA MET A 654 -2.69 17.15 19.50
C MET A 654 -1.81 18.40 19.43
N GLU A 655 -1.05 18.61 18.34
CA GLU A 655 -0.24 19.83 18.16
C GLU A 655 -1.07 21.08 17.79
N GLY A 656 -2.32 20.88 17.39
CA GLY A 656 -3.22 21.92 16.89
C GLY A 656 -2.84 22.39 15.51
N HIS A 657 -3.03 21.51 14.53
CA HIS A 657 -2.90 21.83 13.11
C HIS A 657 -4.17 22.53 12.64
N ASP A 658 -4.04 23.72 12.03
CA ASP A 658 -5.18 24.52 11.54
C ASP A 658 -6.09 23.77 10.53
N THR A 659 -5.62 22.66 9.95
CA THR A 659 -6.38 21.79 9.05
C THR A 659 -7.16 20.67 9.77
N GLY A 660 -6.99 20.49 11.08
CA GLY A 660 -7.51 19.34 11.83
C GLY A 660 -6.76 18.02 11.60
N ALA A 661 -5.65 18.04 10.84
CA ALA A 661 -4.89 16.83 10.51
C ALA A 661 -4.36 16.13 11.77
N MET A 662 -4.75 14.87 11.97
CA MET A 662 -4.45 14.14 13.19
C MET A 662 -2.98 13.72 13.30
N ASP A 663 -2.45 13.83 14.51
CA ASP A 663 -1.16 13.25 14.92
C ASP A 663 -1.33 11.78 15.32
N TYR A 664 -0.22 11.05 15.38
CA TYR A 664 -0.17 9.71 15.96
C TYR A 664 0.26 9.78 17.44
N VAL A 665 -0.57 9.24 18.33
CA VAL A 665 -0.29 9.10 19.76
C VAL A 665 -0.11 7.64 20.10
N TRP A 666 1.11 7.24 20.47
CA TRP A 666 1.33 5.92 21.05
C TRP A 666 1.08 5.94 22.56
N THR A 667 0.14 5.11 23.00
CA THR A 667 -0.23 4.94 24.40
C THR A 667 0.35 3.65 24.96
N TRP A 668 1.22 3.77 25.97
CA TRP A 668 1.73 2.63 26.74
C TRP A 668 0.59 1.88 27.41
N SER A 669 0.80 0.61 27.74
CA SER A 669 -0.17 -0.20 28.49
C SER A 669 -0.63 0.44 29.81
N HIS A 670 0.21 1.29 30.42
CA HIS A 670 -0.06 2.07 31.64
C HIS A 670 -0.38 3.55 31.38
N GLY A 671 -0.81 3.91 30.17
CA GLY A 671 -1.41 5.20 29.88
C GLY A 671 -0.46 6.38 29.66
N LYS A 672 0.86 6.21 29.82
CA LYS A 672 1.82 7.20 29.31
C LYS A 672 1.61 7.39 27.80
N MET A 673 1.82 8.60 27.29
CA MET A 673 1.62 8.95 25.88
C MET A 673 2.84 9.63 25.26
N LYS A 674 3.09 9.32 23.99
CA LYS A 674 4.15 9.92 23.15
C LYS A 674 3.57 10.27 21.80
N LEU A 675 3.91 11.47 21.37
CA LEU A 675 3.38 12.06 20.16
C LEU A 675 4.33 11.84 18.99
N PHE A 676 3.74 11.65 17.83
CA PHE A 676 4.35 11.58 16.52
C PHE A 676 3.64 12.63 15.66
N PRO A 677 4.11 13.90 15.71
CA PRO A 677 3.43 14.99 15.06
C PRO A 677 3.30 14.77 13.55
N ASN A 678 2.13 15.06 12.99
CA ASN A 678 1.89 15.04 11.57
C ASN A 678 2.80 16.06 10.87
N ALA A 679 3.38 15.67 9.74
CA ALA A 679 4.27 16.48 8.92
C ALA A 679 3.55 17.13 7.72
N GLY A 680 2.21 17.07 7.66
CA GLY A 680 1.39 17.64 6.58
C GLY A 680 1.57 16.93 5.23
N LYS A 681 1.91 15.63 5.26
CA LYS A 681 2.24 14.88 4.03
C LYS A 681 1.03 14.14 3.45
N LYS A 682 0.74 14.40 2.18
CA LYS A 682 -0.24 13.64 1.38
C LYS A 682 0.37 12.47 0.57
N PHE A 683 1.69 12.33 0.58
CA PHE A 683 2.39 11.24 -0.11
C PHE A 683 3.73 10.91 0.58
N VAL A 684 4.17 9.65 0.52
CA VAL A 684 5.47 9.18 1.01
C VAL A 684 6.23 8.35 -0.02
N LYS A 685 7.52 8.66 -0.17
CA LYS A 685 8.50 7.84 -0.90
C LYS A 685 9.24 6.91 0.08
N ASN A 686 10.01 5.95 -0.45
CA ASN A 686 10.78 5.00 0.37
C ASN A 686 11.69 5.72 1.39
N GLY A 687 11.47 5.45 2.68
CA GLY A 687 12.19 6.05 3.80
C GLY A 687 11.55 7.33 4.38
N GLU A 688 10.44 7.80 3.81
CA GLU A 688 9.67 8.92 4.36
C GLU A 688 8.52 8.45 5.24
N SER A 689 8.21 9.24 6.28
CA SER A 689 7.10 9.03 7.22
C SER A 689 6.13 10.20 7.16
N PHE A 690 4.85 9.99 7.50
CA PHE A 690 3.91 11.07 7.81
C PHE A 690 4.28 11.77 9.13
N TRP A 691 4.99 11.08 10.01
CA TRP A 691 5.41 11.64 11.30
C TRP A 691 6.70 12.44 11.16
N ARG A 692 6.73 13.66 11.71
CA ARG A 692 7.87 14.59 11.69
C ARG A 692 9.17 13.91 12.13
N GLN A 693 10.19 13.88 11.27
CA GLN A 693 11.48 13.22 11.55
C GLN A 693 12.58 14.19 12.04
N GLY A 694 12.43 15.50 11.82
CA GLY A 694 13.43 16.52 12.14
C GLY A 694 13.12 17.32 13.40
N GLY A 695 14.17 17.80 14.09
CA GLY A 695 14.07 18.61 15.31
C GLY A 695 14.97 18.08 16.43
N SER A 696 15.01 18.79 17.56
CA SER A 696 15.74 18.33 18.76
C SER A 696 15.01 17.24 19.54
N ASN A 697 13.67 17.19 19.42
CA ASN A 697 12.81 16.16 20.00
C ASN A 697 11.58 15.96 19.10
N PRO A 698 11.72 15.29 17.93
CA PRO A 698 10.62 15.13 16.97
C PRO A 698 9.44 14.30 17.50
N HIS A 699 9.65 13.49 18.54
CA HIS A 699 8.65 12.59 19.11
C HIS A 699 8.58 12.74 20.63
N PRO A 700 7.96 13.80 21.17
CA PRO A 700 7.95 14.09 22.60
C PRO A 700 7.10 13.09 23.40
N ASP A 701 7.54 12.76 24.61
CA ASP A 701 6.64 12.19 25.62
C ASP A 701 5.75 13.35 26.13
N ILE A 702 4.44 13.27 25.92
CA ILE A 702 3.54 14.42 26.13
C ILE A 702 2.75 14.36 27.44
N TRP A 703 2.43 13.15 27.93
CA TRP A 703 1.56 12.98 29.09
C TRP A 703 1.86 11.68 29.84
N SER A 704 1.50 11.65 31.13
CA SER A 704 1.48 10.45 31.97
C SER A 704 0.36 10.60 33.01
N PRO A 705 -0.28 9.49 33.46
CA PRO A 705 -1.30 9.56 34.48
C PRO A 705 -0.82 10.28 35.75
N PRO A 706 -1.64 11.17 36.36
CA PRO A 706 -1.32 11.83 37.61
C PRO A 706 -0.95 10.87 38.73
N ASP A 707 -0.18 11.38 39.70
CA ASP A 707 0.20 10.68 40.93
C ASP A 707 0.96 9.35 40.73
N GLY A 708 1.50 9.12 39.52
CA GLY A 708 2.18 7.87 39.15
C GLY A 708 1.25 6.69 38.88
N ALA A 709 -0.05 6.96 38.68
CA ALA A 709 -1.05 5.93 38.45
C ALA A 709 -0.74 5.09 37.18
N GLN A 710 -1.25 3.86 37.15
CA GLN A 710 -1.05 2.91 36.04
C GLN A 710 -2.41 2.63 35.37
N TRP A 711 -2.89 3.59 34.58
CA TRP A 711 -4.19 3.47 33.91
C TRP A 711 -4.06 2.67 32.61
N ASN A 712 -4.99 1.74 32.37
CA ASN A 712 -4.93 0.91 31.17
C ASN A 712 -5.36 1.74 29.94
N ARG A 713 -4.58 1.71 28.86
CA ARG A 713 -4.82 2.47 27.61
C ARG A 713 -6.19 2.29 26.94
N LYS A 714 -6.91 1.20 27.26
CA LYS A 714 -8.30 0.99 26.81
C LYS A 714 -9.30 1.91 27.52
N ASP A 715 -8.92 2.46 28.67
CA ASP A 715 -9.72 3.37 29.53
C ASP A 715 -9.36 4.84 29.31
N LEU A 716 -8.50 5.11 28.31
CA LEU A 716 -8.03 6.43 27.91
C LEU A 716 -8.48 6.70 26.48
N HIS A 717 -9.08 7.86 26.26
CA HIS A 717 -9.64 8.31 24.99
C HIS A 717 -9.00 9.66 24.62
N LEU A 718 -8.96 9.94 23.32
CA LEU A 718 -8.55 11.22 22.77
C LEU A 718 -9.73 11.74 21.95
N ALA A 719 -10.17 12.95 22.24
CA ALA A 719 -11.24 13.65 21.52
C ALA A 719 -11.27 15.12 21.97
N ASP A 720 -11.76 16.01 21.13
CA ASP A 720 -12.04 17.40 21.53
C ASP A 720 -13.18 17.44 22.56
N TRP A 721 -12.87 17.95 23.77
CA TRP A 721 -13.88 18.15 24.81
C TRP A 721 -14.40 19.58 24.82
N ASP A 722 -13.53 20.59 24.62
CA ASP A 722 -13.89 21.99 24.87
C ASP A 722 -14.24 22.86 23.63
N ASN A 723 -14.19 22.28 22.44
CA ASN A 723 -14.42 22.85 21.10
C ASN A 723 -13.42 23.97 20.75
N ASP A 724 -12.13 23.68 20.92
CA ASP A 724 -11.03 24.48 20.39
C ASP A 724 -10.46 23.92 19.08
N GLY A 725 -10.88 22.72 18.66
CA GLY A 725 -10.40 21.99 17.49
C GLY A 725 -9.29 20.97 17.80
N ASP A 726 -8.84 20.92 19.06
CA ASP A 726 -7.69 20.15 19.51
C ASP A 726 -8.14 19.01 20.45
N CYS A 727 -7.38 17.92 20.46
CA CYS A 727 -7.77 16.73 21.20
C CYS A 727 -7.29 16.74 22.65
N ASP A 728 -8.22 16.45 23.56
CA ASP A 728 -8.01 16.31 24.98
C ASP A 728 -7.78 14.85 25.41
N ILE A 729 -7.26 14.66 26.62
CA ILE A 729 -7.10 13.33 27.21
C ILE A 729 -8.26 13.07 28.17
N ILE A 730 -9.03 12.02 27.91
CA ILE A 730 -10.19 11.62 28.72
C ILE A 730 -9.91 10.23 29.33
N TYR A 731 -9.97 10.12 30.65
CA TYR A 731 -9.91 8.85 31.38
C TYR A 731 -11.27 8.48 31.95
N VAL A 732 -11.76 7.28 31.68
CA VAL A 732 -13.00 6.74 32.23
C VAL A 732 -12.70 5.52 33.08
N ASN A 733 -12.97 5.60 34.39
CA ASN A 733 -12.70 4.49 35.29
C ASN A 733 -13.63 3.29 34.99
N PRO A 734 -13.11 2.11 34.61
CA PRO A 734 -13.92 0.97 34.17
C PRO A 734 -14.71 0.29 35.30
N ASP A 735 -14.41 0.60 36.57
CA ASP A 735 -15.07 -0.02 37.71
C ASP A 735 -16.29 0.75 38.20
N ASN A 736 -16.28 2.09 38.08
CA ASN A 736 -17.30 2.97 38.62
C ASN A 736 -17.73 4.14 37.70
N GLY A 737 -17.24 4.22 36.46
CA GLY A 737 -17.60 5.24 35.48
C GLY A 737 -17.03 6.65 35.73
N ASN A 738 -16.26 6.86 36.80
CA ASN A 738 -15.72 8.18 37.12
C ASN A 738 -14.81 8.69 35.99
N THR A 739 -15.17 9.84 35.42
CA THR A 739 -14.53 10.42 34.24
C THR A 739 -13.65 11.61 34.65
N ARG A 740 -12.42 11.67 34.14
CA ARG A 740 -11.46 12.77 34.31
C ARG A 740 -11.05 13.26 32.94
N VAL A 741 -11.02 14.57 32.74
CA VAL A 741 -10.67 15.22 31.46
C VAL A 741 -9.50 16.17 31.69
N PHE A 742 -8.51 16.12 30.79
CA PHE A 742 -7.32 16.94 30.81
C PHE A 742 -7.24 17.74 29.51
N ILE A 743 -7.55 19.03 29.60
CA ILE A 743 -7.58 19.95 28.46
C ILE A 743 -6.16 20.20 27.92
N ASN A 744 -6.01 20.17 26.61
CA ASN A 744 -4.75 20.29 25.89
C ASN A 744 -4.37 21.75 25.57
N ASP A 745 -3.91 22.52 26.56
CA ASP A 745 -3.48 23.91 26.32
C ASP A 745 -2.15 24.02 25.48
N PHE A 746 -1.67 22.95 24.80
CA PHE A 746 -0.42 23.01 23.99
C PHE A 746 -0.51 24.03 22.84
N PRO A 747 -1.61 24.13 22.08
CA PRO A 747 -1.64 25.03 20.92
C PRO A 747 -1.59 26.51 21.29
N GLU A 748 -2.00 26.91 22.51
CA GLU A 748 -1.70 28.23 23.07
C GLU A 748 -0.24 28.32 23.58
N LYS A 749 0.20 27.38 24.42
CA LYS A 749 1.49 27.45 25.13
C LYS A 749 2.72 27.19 24.26
N LYS A 750 2.54 26.47 23.14
CA LYS A 750 3.57 25.86 22.28
C LYS A 750 4.67 25.12 23.07
N SER A 751 4.28 24.46 24.16
CA SER A 751 5.17 23.69 25.07
C SER A 751 4.41 22.52 25.69
N TRP A 752 5.01 21.32 25.64
CA TRP A 752 4.46 20.11 26.27
C TRP A 752 4.61 20.10 27.80
N ASP A 753 5.57 20.85 28.35
CA ASP A 753 5.71 20.99 29.81
C ASP A 753 4.52 21.78 30.37
N GLY A 754 3.72 21.10 31.21
CA GLY A 754 2.49 21.66 31.76
C GLY A 754 1.39 21.95 30.72
N ALA A 755 1.40 21.30 29.54
CA ALA A 755 0.36 21.47 28.51
C ALA A 755 -1.03 21.13 29.05
N PHE A 756 -1.16 19.99 29.73
CA PHE A 756 -2.45 19.42 30.13
C PHE A 756 -2.98 19.94 31.46
N ARG A 757 -4.24 20.38 31.47
CA ARG A 757 -4.94 20.95 32.63
C ARG A 757 -6.21 20.17 32.94
N GLU A 758 -6.28 19.56 34.12
CA GLU A 758 -7.48 18.84 34.55
C GLU A 758 -8.65 19.78 34.84
N ILE A 759 -9.86 19.39 34.40
CA ILE A 759 -11.11 20.13 34.64
C ILE A 759 -12.12 19.31 35.46
N SER A 760 -13.10 20.01 36.04
CA SER A 760 -14.27 19.36 36.65
C SER A 760 -15.25 18.93 35.56
N VAL A 761 -15.65 17.66 35.57
CA VAL A 761 -16.49 17.03 34.55
C VAL A 761 -17.92 16.86 35.07
N PRO A 762 -18.98 17.13 34.28
CA PRO A 762 -20.35 16.76 34.63
C PRO A 762 -20.50 15.24 34.86
N HIS A 763 -21.47 14.83 35.68
CA HIS A 763 -21.65 13.40 35.94
C HIS A 763 -22.20 12.67 34.70
N VAL A 764 -21.39 11.76 34.16
CA VAL A 764 -21.74 10.77 33.15
C VAL A 764 -21.52 9.36 33.70
N GLU A 765 -22.28 8.39 33.20
CA GLU A 765 -22.14 6.99 33.56
C GLU A 765 -22.37 6.06 32.36
N CYS A 766 -21.81 4.85 32.41
CA CYS A 766 -22.15 3.76 31.51
C CYS A 766 -22.46 2.51 32.33
N GLU A 767 -23.62 1.90 32.07
CA GLU A 767 -24.07 0.66 32.74
C GLU A 767 -23.27 -0.58 32.28
N TYR A 768 -22.46 -0.47 31.23
CA TYR A 768 -21.68 -1.57 30.65
C TYR A 768 -20.19 -1.43 30.97
N LYS A 769 -19.52 -2.58 31.13
CA LYS A 769 -18.06 -2.66 31.27
C LYS A 769 -17.44 -3.17 29.97
N ARG A 770 -16.20 -2.75 29.70
CA ARG A 770 -15.35 -3.31 28.64
C ARG A 770 -15.09 -4.81 28.87
N GLY A 771 -14.86 -5.57 27.80
CA GLY A 771 -14.42 -6.95 27.91
C GLY A 771 -12.91 -7.13 27.89
N ILE A 772 -12.48 -8.37 27.64
CA ILE A 772 -11.07 -8.79 27.65
C ILE A 772 -10.34 -8.25 26.41
N GLY A 773 -10.96 -8.36 25.23
CA GLY A 773 -10.40 -7.95 23.94
C GLY A 773 -9.91 -6.49 23.90
N LEU A 774 -9.03 -6.19 22.95
CA LEU A 774 -8.42 -4.85 22.82
C LEU A 774 -9.48 -3.78 22.52
N GLU A 775 -10.42 -4.11 21.64
CA GLU A 775 -11.39 -3.19 21.05
C GLU A 775 -12.79 -3.32 21.66
N ASP A 776 -13.02 -4.26 22.58
CA ASP A 776 -14.29 -4.45 23.27
C ASP A 776 -14.50 -3.37 24.35
N LEU A 777 -14.71 -2.14 23.89
CA LEU A 777 -14.87 -0.94 24.70
C LEU A 777 -16.35 -0.65 24.95
N ALA A 778 -16.72 -0.47 26.23
CA ALA A 778 -18.06 -0.04 26.61
C ALA A 778 -18.29 1.47 26.47
N VAL A 779 -17.22 2.26 26.44
CA VAL A 779 -17.26 3.71 26.29
C VAL A 779 -16.45 4.12 25.06
N GLN A 780 -17.03 4.98 24.24
CA GLN A 780 -16.36 5.67 23.13
C GLN A 780 -16.81 7.14 23.14
N PHE A 781 -16.10 7.97 22.38
CA PHE A 781 -16.36 9.41 22.24
C PHE A 781 -16.45 9.73 20.75
N ALA A 782 -17.40 10.58 20.37
CA ALA A 782 -17.67 10.98 18.99
C ALA A 782 -18.55 12.23 18.97
N ASP A 783 -18.40 13.15 18.02
CA ASP A 783 -19.37 14.25 17.87
C ASP A 783 -20.54 13.82 16.96
N LEU A 784 -21.65 13.40 17.57
CA LEU A 784 -22.87 13.08 16.82
C LEU A 784 -23.74 14.33 16.57
N THR A 785 -23.46 15.44 17.27
CA THR A 785 -24.23 16.68 17.20
C THR A 785 -23.76 17.63 16.12
N GLY A 786 -22.51 17.52 15.67
CA GLY A 786 -21.85 18.42 14.74
C GLY A 786 -21.61 19.81 15.31
N ASN A 787 -21.21 19.88 16.58
CA ASN A 787 -20.90 21.12 17.30
C ASN A 787 -19.43 21.25 17.71
N GLY A 788 -18.57 20.28 17.35
CA GLY A 788 -17.15 20.22 17.68
C GLY A 788 -16.85 19.55 19.03
N ARG A 789 -17.86 19.18 19.83
CA ARG A 789 -17.67 18.55 21.15
C ARG A 789 -17.95 17.05 21.08
N ALA A 790 -17.07 16.25 21.68
CA ALA A 790 -17.31 14.82 21.77
C ALA A 790 -18.44 14.45 22.76
N ASP A 791 -19.44 13.73 22.24
CA ASP A 791 -20.50 13.07 23.02
C ASP A 791 -19.96 11.84 23.76
N TYR A 792 -20.57 11.51 24.91
CA TYR A 792 -20.23 10.32 25.68
C TYR A 792 -21.10 9.14 25.25
N LEU A 793 -20.51 8.16 24.55
CA LEU A 793 -21.21 6.99 24.03
C LEU A 793 -21.01 5.77 24.96
N CYS A 794 -22.10 5.22 25.47
CA CYS A 794 -22.17 3.97 26.22
C CYS A 794 -22.71 2.83 25.32
N LEU A 795 -21.82 1.91 24.95
CA LEU A 795 -22.08 0.85 23.96
C LEU A 795 -22.45 -0.47 24.67
N HIS A 796 -23.68 -0.94 24.42
CA HIS A 796 -24.09 -2.30 24.76
C HIS A 796 -23.38 -3.32 23.85
N PRO A 797 -23.07 -4.56 24.30
CA PRO A 797 -22.36 -5.55 23.48
C PRO A 797 -23.00 -5.84 22.10
N ASP A 798 -24.32 -5.71 21.93
CA ASP A 798 -24.99 -5.92 20.64
C ASP A 798 -24.88 -4.74 19.65
N GLY A 799 -24.17 -3.68 20.01
CA GLY A 799 -24.02 -2.47 19.20
C GLY A 799 -25.13 -1.43 19.38
N THR A 800 -26.04 -1.60 20.34
CA THR A 800 -26.93 -0.50 20.78
C THR A 800 -26.10 0.59 21.45
N VAL A 801 -26.24 1.82 20.97
CA VAL A 801 -25.53 2.99 21.50
C VAL A 801 -26.50 3.82 22.34
N LYS A 802 -26.18 3.99 23.61
CA LYS A 802 -26.82 4.98 24.51
C LYS A 802 -25.82 6.10 24.82
N GLY A 803 -26.26 7.23 25.36
CA GLY A 803 -25.29 8.25 25.76
C GLY A 803 -25.83 9.59 26.23
N TYR A 804 -24.86 10.46 26.52
CA TYR A 804 -25.03 11.87 26.84
C TYR A 804 -24.54 12.68 25.66
N LEU A 805 -25.32 13.67 25.23
CA LEU A 805 -24.84 14.66 24.27
C LEU A 805 -24.11 15.79 24.99
N HIS A 806 -23.05 16.29 24.38
CA HIS A 806 -22.26 17.41 24.88
C HIS A 806 -22.77 18.71 24.27
N GLU A 807 -23.70 19.36 24.97
CA GLU A 807 -24.41 20.53 24.46
C GLU A 807 -23.46 21.76 24.38
N ASP A 808 -23.76 22.75 23.52
CA ASP A 808 -22.90 23.90 23.22
C ASP A 808 -22.44 24.72 24.46
N ASN A 809 -23.18 24.61 25.56
CA ASN A 809 -22.90 25.28 26.84
C ASN A 809 -21.99 24.47 27.79
N GLY A 810 -21.54 23.27 27.39
CA GLY A 810 -20.73 22.36 28.19
C GLY A 810 -21.52 21.41 29.12
N ASP A 811 -22.85 21.37 29.02
CA ASP A 811 -23.67 20.43 29.79
C ASP A 811 -23.75 19.05 29.10
N MET A 812 -23.63 17.97 29.88
CA MET A 812 -23.82 16.60 29.41
C MET A 812 -25.28 16.16 29.60
N THR A 813 -26.04 16.03 28.50
CA THR A 813 -27.48 15.71 28.55
C THR A 813 -27.77 14.26 28.13
N TRP A 814 -28.25 13.43 29.06
CA TRP A 814 -28.68 12.06 28.76
C TRP A 814 -29.85 12.03 27.74
N ARG A 815 -29.67 11.31 26.63
CA ARG A 815 -30.72 11.13 25.61
C ARG A 815 -31.25 9.70 25.51
N GLY A 816 -30.75 8.78 26.33
CA GLY A 816 -31.10 7.36 26.21
C GLY A 816 -30.45 6.76 24.97
N GLN A 817 -31.23 6.13 24.09
CA GLN A 817 -30.72 5.41 22.91
C GLN A 817 -30.42 6.38 21.75
N LEU A 818 -29.13 6.58 21.47
CA LEU A 818 -28.64 7.38 20.34
C LEU A 818 -28.76 6.61 19.02
N LYS A 819 -28.48 5.30 19.06
CA LYS A 819 -28.63 4.36 17.93
C LYS A 819 -29.10 2.98 18.38
N PHE A 820 -30.12 2.42 17.71
CA PHE A 820 -30.55 1.02 17.88
C PHE A 820 -29.55 0.02 17.28
N THR A 821 -29.47 -1.19 17.82
CA THR A 821 -28.58 -2.27 17.35
C THR A 821 -28.82 -2.71 15.90
N GLU A 822 -27.73 -2.84 15.14
CA GLU A 822 -27.71 -3.43 13.79
C GLU A 822 -27.40 -4.94 13.81
N ALA A 823 -27.53 -5.57 14.98
CA ALA A 823 -26.99 -6.87 15.32
C ALA A 823 -25.47 -6.98 15.02
N LYS A 824 -24.70 -6.00 15.51
CA LYS A 824 -23.26 -5.85 15.27
C LYS A 824 -22.50 -5.72 16.59
N ASP A 825 -21.55 -6.63 16.82
CA ASP A 825 -20.66 -6.62 17.99
C ASP A 825 -19.94 -5.26 18.14
N ARG A 826 -20.05 -4.66 19.34
CA ARG A 826 -19.44 -3.35 19.63
C ARG A 826 -17.92 -3.33 19.48
N ALA A 827 -17.24 -4.47 19.63
CA ALA A 827 -15.78 -4.54 19.46
C ALA A 827 -15.33 -4.13 18.05
N ASN A 828 -16.23 -4.27 17.08
CA ASN A 828 -16.03 -3.92 15.67
C ASN A 828 -16.61 -2.55 15.28
N LEU A 829 -17.13 -1.75 16.23
CA LEU A 829 -17.69 -0.41 15.96
C LEU A 829 -16.66 0.70 16.22
N ARG A 830 -16.58 1.65 15.28
CA ARG A 830 -15.87 2.92 15.40
C ARG A 830 -16.79 4.06 15.00
N PHE A 831 -16.43 5.26 15.43
CA PHE A 831 -17.07 6.52 15.03
C PHE A 831 -16.00 7.43 14.43
N ALA A 832 -16.32 8.03 13.29
CA ALA A 832 -15.52 9.02 12.58
C ALA A 832 -16.39 9.63 11.48
N ASP A 833 -16.23 10.91 11.15
CA ASP A 833 -16.93 11.53 10.01
C ASP A 833 -16.46 10.92 8.67
N VAL A 834 -17.28 10.07 8.05
CA VAL A 834 -16.93 9.40 6.79
C VAL A 834 -17.36 10.25 5.58
N ASN A 835 -18.36 11.12 5.70
CA ASN A 835 -18.91 11.89 4.58
C ASN A 835 -18.44 13.36 4.51
N GLY A 836 -17.84 13.91 5.57
CA GLY A 836 -17.43 15.30 5.68
C GLY A 836 -18.55 16.28 6.01
N ASP A 837 -19.65 15.84 6.62
CA ASP A 837 -20.79 16.68 7.03
C ASP A 837 -20.65 17.30 8.44
N GLY A 838 -19.53 17.01 9.11
CA GLY A 838 -19.18 17.49 10.44
C GLY A 838 -19.74 16.64 11.57
N ARG A 839 -20.26 15.43 11.29
CA ARG A 839 -20.84 14.51 12.27
C ARG A 839 -20.18 13.15 12.16
N ASP A 840 -19.86 12.56 13.30
CA ASP A 840 -19.29 11.23 13.31
C ASP A 840 -20.31 10.15 12.90
N ASP A 841 -19.91 9.33 11.93
CA ASP A 841 -20.67 8.22 11.40
C ASP A 841 -20.33 6.91 12.11
N MET A 842 -21.30 6.00 12.23
CA MET A 842 -21.02 4.68 12.80
C MET A 842 -20.47 3.75 11.72
N THR A 843 -19.23 3.30 11.92
CA THR A 843 -18.55 2.33 11.05
C THR A 843 -18.45 0.98 11.74
N TRP A 844 -18.90 -0.10 11.08
CA TRP A 844 -18.64 -1.49 11.49
C TRP A 844 -17.57 -2.12 10.60
N ILE A 845 -16.48 -2.57 11.21
CA ILE A 845 -15.31 -3.15 10.54
C ILE A 845 -15.44 -4.68 10.49
N ASP A 846 -15.31 -5.32 9.33
CA ASP A 846 -15.15 -6.78 9.28
C ASP A 846 -13.84 -7.20 9.95
N ARG A 847 -13.99 -8.15 10.87
CA ARG A 847 -12.94 -8.61 11.77
C ARG A 847 -11.78 -9.30 11.05
N PHE A 848 -12.03 -9.96 9.92
CA PHE A 848 -11.04 -10.76 9.20
C PHE A 848 -10.24 -9.95 8.19
N ASN A 849 -10.91 -9.07 7.44
CA ASN A 849 -10.32 -8.42 6.27
C ASN A 849 -10.39 -6.89 6.27
N SER A 850 -11.08 -6.27 7.24
CA SER A 850 -11.33 -4.83 7.36
C SER A 850 -12.28 -4.20 6.33
N ASP A 851 -13.05 -4.98 5.57
CA ASP A 851 -14.18 -4.43 4.80
C ASP A 851 -15.17 -3.76 5.76
N SER A 852 -15.43 -2.45 5.59
CA SER A 852 -16.18 -1.69 6.60
C SER A 852 -17.47 -1.08 6.06
N SER A 853 -18.57 -1.33 6.76
CA SER A 853 -19.94 -0.85 6.47
C SER A 853 -20.25 0.39 7.29
N VAL A 854 -20.91 1.39 6.70
CA VAL A 854 -21.12 2.71 7.32
C VAL A 854 -22.61 3.05 7.40
N TRP A 855 -22.97 3.75 8.49
CA TRP A 855 -24.27 4.35 8.73
C TRP A 855 -24.09 5.85 8.94
N TYR A 856 -24.64 6.64 8.02
CA TYR A 856 -24.48 8.09 8.03
C TYR A 856 -25.36 8.79 9.06
N ASN A 857 -24.77 9.60 9.93
CA ASN A 857 -25.47 10.38 10.95
C ASN A 857 -26.05 11.68 10.38
N ARG A 858 -27.15 11.60 9.63
CA ARG A 858 -27.63 12.74 8.84
C ARG A 858 -28.10 13.94 9.65
N ARG A 859 -28.65 13.71 10.85
CA ARG A 859 -29.19 14.73 11.77
C ARG A 859 -29.88 14.09 12.98
N GLN A 860 -30.16 14.92 13.98
CA GLN A 860 -31.16 14.63 15.00
C GLN A 860 -32.53 14.29 14.38
N GLY A 861 -33.23 13.34 14.99
CA GLY A 861 -34.58 12.93 14.62
C GLY A 861 -35.67 13.91 15.10
N ASN A 862 -36.71 14.08 14.28
CA ASN A 862 -37.87 14.87 14.67
C ASN A 862 -38.81 14.08 15.60
N PRO A 863 -39.54 14.75 16.52
CA PRO A 863 -40.56 14.10 17.33
C PRO A 863 -41.60 13.35 16.48
N GLY A 864 -41.72 12.04 16.70
CA GLY A 864 -42.65 11.18 15.96
C GLY A 864 -42.14 10.59 14.64
N GLU A 865 -40.88 10.84 14.25
CA GLU A 865 -40.30 10.36 12.98
C GLU A 865 -40.12 8.83 12.88
N GLY A 866 -40.29 8.09 13.98
CA GLY A 866 -40.37 6.62 13.94
C GLY A 866 -39.04 5.90 13.73
N LEU A 867 -37.92 6.49 14.16
CA LEU A 867 -36.54 6.04 13.93
C LEU A 867 -36.10 4.76 14.72
N GLY A 868 -37.00 3.80 14.93
CA GLY A 868 -36.71 2.58 15.70
C GLY A 868 -36.30 2.82 17.16
N GLY A 869 -36.60 4.01 17.70
CA GLY A 869 -36.17 4.46 19.02
C GLY A 869 -34.78 5.10 19.07
N SER A 870 -34.08 5.28 17.94
CA SER A 870 -32.86 6.10 17.87
C SER A 870 -33.18 7.59 18.02
N PHE A 871 -32.26 8.34 18.64
CA PHE A 871 -32.31 9.79 18.70
C PHE A 871 -31.91 10.46 17.38
N PHE A 872 -30.92 9.90 16.67
CA PHE A 872 -30.44 10.39 15.37
C PHE A 872 -31.02 9.59 14.19
N LYS A 873 -31.11 10.22 13.02
CA LYS A 873 -31.44 9.56 11.74
C LYS A 873 -30.17 8.96 11.13
N TRP A 874 -30.14 7.64 11.06
CA TRP A 874 -29.02 6.87 10.51
C TRP A 874 -29.36 6.30 9.13
N ASP A 875 -28.64 6.72 8.08
CA ASP A 875 -28.80 6.17 6.73
C ASP A 875 -27.77 5.06 6.48
N LYS A 876 -28.24 3.82 6.29
CA LYS A 876 -27.39 2.64 6.10
C LYS A 876 -26.95 2.49 4.64
N ILE A 877 -25.64 2.35 4.40
CA ILE A 877 -25.14 1.90 3.10
C ILE A 877 -25.23 0.38 2.99
N GLY A 878 -25.72 -0.11 1.85
CA GLY A 878 -26.03 -1.52 1.64
C GLY A 878 -24.81 -2.43 1.40
N GLN A 879 -23.61 -1.85 1.25
CA GLN A 879 -22.34 -2.54 0.99
C GLN A 879 -21.21 -1.88 1.80
N PRO A 880 -20.07 -2.57 2.02
CA PRO A 880 -18.87 -1.93 2.54
C PRO A 880 -18.39 -0.77 1.65
N VAL A 881 -17.77 0.24 2.26
CA VAL A 881 -17.24 1.45 1.58
C VAL A 881 -15.72 1.63 1.78
N TYR A 882 -15.14 0.96 2.78
CA TYR A 882 -13.70 0.75 2.90
C TYR A 882 -13.36 -0.68 2.46
N GLN A 883 -12.23 -0.82 1.77
CA GLN A 883 -11.79 -2.05 1.12
C GLN A 883 -10.85 -2.87 2.01
N GLU A 884 -10.95 -4.20 1.92
CA GLU A 884 -10.10 -5.12 2.65
C GLU A 884 -8.58 -4.84 2.56
N ASN A 885 -7.89 -4.92 3.70
CA ASN A 885 -6.46 -4.67 3.78
C ASN A 885 -5.74 -5.49 4.85
N VAL A 886 -6.25 -5.51 6.09
CA VAL A 886 -5.65 -6.14 7.27
C VAL A 886 -6.74 -6.78 8.14
N ALA A 887 -6.39 -7.49 9.21
CA ALA A 887 -7.40 -7.87 10.21
C ALA A 887 -8.04 -6.61 10.83
N GLY A 888 -9.36 -6.61 11.05
CA GLY A 888 -10.12 -5.38 11.37
C GLY A 888 -9.63 -4.62 12.62
N ALA A 889 -9.09 -5.33 13.61
CA ALA A 889 -8.47 -4.71 14.81
C ALA A 889 -7.12 -4.00 14.51
N CYS A 890 -6.66 -3.95 13.27
CA CYS A 890 -5.48 -3.21 12.82
C CYS A 890 -5.84 -2.05 11.87
N THR A 891 -7.12 -1.71 11.75
CA THR A 891 -7.64 -0.61 10.92
C THR A 891 -8.16 0.51 11.80
N TYR A 892 -7.78 1.73 11.45
CA TYR A 892 -8.18 2.97 12.11
C TYR A 892 -8.75 3.94 11.06
N PHE A 893 -9.60 4.87 11.51
CA PHE A 893 -10.23 5.88 10.65
C PHE A 893 -9.91 7.34 11.07
N PRO A 894 -8.63 7.74 11.14
CA PRO A 894 -8.24 9.13 11.38
C PRO A 894 -8.44 10.02 10.15
N ASP A 895 -8.52 11.34 10.32
CA ASP A 895 -8.29 12.32 9.25
C ASP A 895 -6.80 12.72 9.28
N LEU A 896 -5.99 12.24 8.33
CA LEU A 896 -4.54 12.45 8.32
C LEU A 896 -4.07 13.54 7.34
N ASP A 897 -4.92 13.98 6.39
CA ASP A 897 -4.62 15.13 5.53
C ASP A 897 -5.39 16.41 5.91
N GLY A 898 -6.25 16.36 6.92
CA GLY A 898 -7.01 17.49 7.45
C GLY A 898 -8.06 17.98 6.47
N ASN A 899 -8.83 17.06 5.88
CA ASN A 899 -9.84 17.40 4.87
C ASN A 899 -11.29 17.40 5.43
N GLY A 900 -11.46 16.97 6.68
CA GLY A 900 -12.71 16.77 7.39
C GLY A 900 -13.30 15.37 7.20
N ARG A 901 -12.53 14.38 6.71
CA ARG A 901 -13.04 13.03 6.42
C ARG A 901 -12.11 11.94 6.90
N ALA A 902 -12.71 10.86 7.36
CA ALA A 902 -12.02 9.72 7.91
C ALA A 902 -11.32 8.88 6.83
N ASP A 903 -9.99 8.87 6.84
CA ASP A 903 -9.13 8.04 6.00
C ASP A 903 -9.16 6.57 6.43
N MET A 904 -8.52 5.69 5.65
CA MET A 904 -8.20 4.34 6.12
C MET A 904 -6.73 4.24 6.46
N HIS A 905 -6.40 4.00 7.73
CA HIS A 905 -5.04 3.74 8.18
C HIS A 905 -4.90 2.29 8.65
N ALA A 906 -4.06 1.50 7.97
CA ALA A 906 -3.98 0.06 8.16
C ALA A 906 -2.58 -0.38 8.66
N VAL A 907 -2.52 -0.87 9.90
CA VAL A 907 -1.29 -1.40 10.51
C VAL A 907 -1.00 -2.79 9.93
N LYS A 908 0.04 -2.87 9.10
CA LYS A 908 0.41 -4.08 8.34
C LYS A 908 1.07 -5.13 9.23
N GLY A 909 1.91 -4.70 10.16
CA GLY A 909 2.79 -5.58 10.94
C GLY A 909 2.52 -5.57 12.43
N SER A 910 2.03 -6.67 12.99
CA SER A 910 1.81 -6.83 14.45
C SER A 910 3.08 -6.66 15.29
N TRP A 911 4.24 -6.96 14.72
CA TRP A 911 5.55 -6.88 15.38
C TRP A 911 6.35 -5.63 15.03
N THR A 912 5.96 -4.91 13.98
CA THR A 912 6.69 -3.73 13.48
C THR A 912 5.91 -2.44 13.68
N ASN A 913 4.58 -2.50 13.81
CA ASN A 913 3.68 -1.34 13.82
C ASN A 913 3.82 -0.43 12.60
N GLU A 914 4.31 -0.99 11.48
CA GLU A 914 4.33 -0.32 10.19
C GLU A 914 2.90 -0.22 9.64
N ALA A 915 2.56 0.91 9.04
CA ALA A 915 1.21 1.15 8.51
C ALA A 915 1.23 1.90 7.17
N GLU A 916 0.15 1.73 6.42
CA GLU A 916 -0.13 2.36 5.14
C GLU A 916 -1.45 3.16 5.25
N THR A 917 -1.61 4.23 4.46
CA THR A 917 -2.82 5.08 4.47
C THR A 917 -3.47 5.14 3.09
N TRP A 918 -4.81 5.15 3.07
CA TRP A 918 -5.63 5.51 1.92
C TRP A 918 -6.53 6.69 2.31
N PHE A 919 -6.27 7.86 1.73
CA PHE A 919 -7.05 9.05 2.04
C PHE A 919 -8.50 8.91 1.57
N ASN A 920 -9.43 9.49 2.30
CA ASN A 920 -10.82 9.62 1.89
C ASN A 920 -10.98 10.98 1.19
N PRO A 921 -11.08 11.04 -0.15
CA PRO A 921 -10.95 12.30 -0.89
C PRO A 921 -11.99 13.32 -0.47
N SER A 922 -11.67 14.62 -0.53
CA SER A 922 -12.68 15.68 -0.39
C SER A 922 -13.89 15.42 -1.31
N CYS A 923 -15.09 15.76 -0.84
CA CYS A 923 -16.31 15.66 -1.61
C CYS A 923 -17.06 16.99 -1.69
N GLY A 924 -18.05 17.03 -2.58
CA GLY A 924 -18.58 18.29 -3.07
C GLY A 924 -17.61 18.96 -4.03
N LEU A 925 -18.10 19.97 -4.76
CA LEU A 925 -17.27 20.77 -5.66
C LEU A 925 -16.57 21.84 -4.83
N ARG A 926 -15.38 21.51 -4.30
CA ARG A 926 -14.46 22.51 -3.75
C ARG A 926 -13.59 23.02 -4.89
N ASP A 927 -13.62 24.32 -5.11
CA ASP A 927 -13.01 25.01 -6.25
C ASP A 927 -11.98 26.01 -5.71
N ALA A 928 -10.69 25.84 -6.05
CA ALA A 928 -9.58 26.64 -5.54
C ALA A 928 -9.46 27.99 -6.27
N ILE A 929 -10.46 28.84 -6.13
CA ILE A 929 -10.51 30.11 -6.86
C ILE A 929 -9.45 31.10 -6.33
N GLY A 930 -8.50 31.48 -7.19
CA GLY A 930 -7.52 32.53 -6.90
C GLY A 930 -6.45 32.73 -7.98
N ASP A 931 -5.73 33.85 -7.88
CA ASP A 931 -4.52 34.11 -8.65
C ASP A 931 -3.28 33.93 -7.76
N ASP A 932 -2.16 33.53 -8.37
CA ASP A 932 -0.86 33.43 -7.70
C ASP A 932 -0.33 34.83 -7.35
N ASN A 933 0.44 34.96 -6.25
CA ASN A 933 0.99 36.25 -5.83
C ASN A 933 2.06 36.77 -6.82
N GLY A 934 1.66 37.66 -7.74
CA GLY A 934 2.55 38.36 -8.66
C GLY A 934 1.79 39.06 -9.80
N ASP A 935 2.50 39.86 -10.59
CA ASP A 935 1.98 40.31 -11.88
C ASP A 935 1.97 39.14 -12.88
N VAL A 936 0.98 39.09 -13.77
CA VAL A 936 0.93 38.08 -14.84
C VAL A 936 2.01 38.40 -15.88
N VAL A 937 3.10 37.63 -15.89
CA VAL A 937 4.25 37.79 -16.77
C VAL A 937 4.30 36.70 -17.84
N ASP A 938 4.99 37.00 -18.95
CA ASP A 938 5.28 36.01 -20.00
C ASP A 938 6.04 34.82 -19.39
N PRO A 939 5.51 33.58 -19.44
CA PRO A 939 6.23 32.40 -18.93
C PRO A 939 7.44 32.01 -19.79
N HIS A 940 7.71 32.71 -20.89
CA HIS A 940 8.81 32.49 -21.84
C HIS A 940 8.87 31.05 -22.38
N LEU A 941 7.69 30.45 -22.58
CA LEU A 941 7.56 29.06 -23.01
C LEU A 941 8.13 28.86 -24.44
N PRO A 942 9.01 27.86 -24.65
CA PRO A 942 9.83 27.77 -25.86
C PRO A 942 9.04 27.46 -27.14
N VAL A 943 9.30 28.25 -28.18
CA VAL A 943 8.60 28.22 -29.47
C VAL A 943 8.82 26.88 -30.21
N GLN A 944 7.74 26.35 -30.81
CA GLN A 944 7.79 25.11 -31.60
C GLN A 944 8.81 25.21 -32.75
N SER A 945 9.83 24.36 -32.72
CA SER A 945 10.85 24.30 -33.78
C SER A 945 10.26 23.74 -35.08
N GLY A 946 9.83 24.60 -35.99
CA GLY A 946 9.32 24.19 -37.31
C GLY A 946 8.51 25.22 -38.11
N ASN A 947 8.07 26.34 -37.52
CA ASN A 947 7.26 27.34 -38.24
C ASN A 947 8.14 28.43 -38.89
N PRO A 948 8.04 28.73 -40.20
CA PRO A 948 9.06 29.49 -40.92
C PRO A 948 8.82 31.01 -40.93
N VAL A 949 9.41 31.70 -39.96
CA VAL A 949 9.78 33.13 -40.03
C VAL A 949 11.13 33.19 -39.30
N ASP A 950 12.29 33.40 -39.94
CA ASP A 950 12.66 34.54 -40.78
C ASP A 950 13.33 34.18 -42.11
N GLY A 951 13.16 35.05 -43.11
CA GLY A 951 13.67 34.84 -44.47
C GLY A 951 15.10 35.36 -44.71
N ALA A 952 16.02 34.46 -45.06
CA ALA A 952 17.19 34.74 -45.91
C ALA A 952 17.85 33.42 -46.35
N GLY A 953 17.27 32.75 -47.34
CA GLY A 953 17.78 31.45 -47.80
C GLY A 953 19.10 31.54 -48.58
N PRO A 954 20.09 30.64 -48.31
CA PRO A 954 21.18 30.36 -49.24
C PRO A 954 20.81 29.15 -50.11
N GLY A 955 20.25 29.42 -51.29
CA GLY A 955 20.14 28.42 -52.35
C GLY A 955 21.38 28.39 -53.23
N ASP A 956 21.98 27.21 -53.39
CA ASP A 956 23.00 26.81 -54.40
C ASP A 956 24.39 27.51 -54.29
N PRO A 957 25.50 26.75 -54.32
CA PRO A 957 25.99 26.23 -55.60
C PRO A 957 26.54 24.78 -55.53
N GLY A 958 25.83 23.84 -56.13
CA GLY A 958 26.19 22.42 -56.15
C GLY A 958 25.30 21.55 -57.04
N ASN A 959 24.81 22.10 -58.16
CA ASN A 959 23.86 21.51 -59.12
C ASN A 959 23.89 19.96 -59.24
N PRO A 960 22.76 19.26 -59.01
CA PRO A 960 22.66 17.80 -59.13
C PRO A 960 22.79 17.32 -60.58
N GLY A 961 23.49 16.20 -60.80
CA GLY A 961 23.56 15.64 -62.15
C GLY A 961 24.32 14.32 -62.30
N THR A 962 23.65 13.19 -62.05
CA THR A 962 23.83 11.95 -62.84
C THR A 962 22.67 10.98 -62.64
N GLY A 963 21.59 11.18 -63.41
CA GLY A 963 20.65 10.12 -63.81
C GLY A 963 19.64 9.60 -62.77
N PRO A 964 18.54 8.98 -63.23
CA PRO A 964 17.58 8.29 -62.37
C PRO A 964 18.09 6.88 -62.03
N GLY A 965 18.42 6.61 -60.77
CA GLY A 965 18.92 5.29 -60.34
C GLY A 965 19.07 5.15 -58.82
N ASP A 966 20.14 5.72 -58.26
CA ASP A 966 20.61 5.35 -56.91
C ASP A 966 20.11 6.33 -55.82
N ASN A 967 19.06 5.94 -55.11
CA ASN A 967 18.48 6.66 -53.97
C ASN A 967 19.32 6.59 -52.67
N CYS A 968 20.54 6.06 -52.72
CA CYS A 968 21.40 5.85 -51.56
C CYS A 968 22.18 7.09 -51.07
N ARG A 969 22.26 8.19 -51.84
CA ARG A 969 22.91 9.45 -51.42
C ARG A 969 21.94 10.37 -50.67
N GLY A 970 21.30 9.85 -49.62
CA GLY A 970 20.48 10.63 -48.69
C GLY A 970 21.30 11.63 -47.87
N MET A 971 20.67 12.71 -47.39
CA MET A 971 21.35 13.82 -46.72
C MET A 971 21.85 13.45 -45.31
N ASP A 972 23.05 12.89 -45.26
CA ASP A 972 23.84 12.75 -44.04
C ASP A 972 24.29 14.13 -43.54
N ASN A 973 23.80 14.52 -42.36
CA ASN A 973 23.95 15.85 -41.75
C ASN A 973 24.96 15.86 -40.58
N ARG A 974 25.79 14.82 -40.43
CA ARG A 974 26.80 14.72 -39.37
C ARG A 974 27.94 15.76 -39.50
N LYS A 975 28.52 16.10 -38.35
CA LYS A 975 29.54 17.16 -38.17
C LYS A 975 30.71 17.02 -39.13
N TRP A 976 31.17 15.81 -39.42
CA TRP A 976 32.32 15.55 -40.30
C TRP A 976 32.22 16.22 -41.67
N ARG A 977 31.00 16.39 -42.21
CA ARG A 977 30.79 17.03 -43.52
C ARG A 977 31.02 18.53 -43.52
N SER A 978 30.75 19.24 -42.42
CA SER A 978 30.99 20.68 -42.35
C SER A 978 32.44 21.03 -42.01
N ILE A 979 33.21 20.07 -41.46
CA ILE A 979 34.63 20.24 -41.16
C ILE A 979 35.43 20.23 -42.47
N ASN A 980 36.01 21.38 -42.80
CA ASN A 980 36.84 21.62 -43.97
C ASN A 980 38.31 21.25 -43.73
N CYS A 981 39.06 21.01 -44.80
CA CYS A 981 40.49 20.65 -44.78
C CYS A 981 41.41 21.69 -44.11
N ASP A 982 40.83 22.85 -43.75
CA ASP A 982 41.49 24.00 -43.17
C ASP A 982 41.56 24.00 -41.64
N ASN A 983 40.87 23.05 -41.01
CA ASN A 983 40.90 22.78 -39.58
C ASN A 983 42.33 22.45 -39.08
N GLU A 984 42.68 22.92 -37.87
CA GLU A 984 44.03 22.78 -37.31
C GLU A 984 44.53 21.33 -37.22
N TYR A 985 43.64 20.38 -36.93
CA TYR A 985 43.96 18.95 -36.81
C TYR A 985 44.30 18.30 -38.17
N VAL A 986 44.01 18.97 -39.30
CA VAL A 986 44.41 18.55 -40.65
C VAL A 986 45.72 19.21 -41.07
N LYS A 987 45.87 20.52 -40.82
CA LYS A 987 47.05 21.31 -41.21
C LYS A 987 48.30 20.98 -40.40
N GLU A 988 48.14 20.66 -39.11
CA GLU A 988 49.22 20.33 -38.21
C GLU A 988 49.13 18.87 -37.71
N ASP A 989 48.68 17.96 -38.58
CA ASP A 989 48.48 16.54 -38.29
C ASP A 989 49.71 15.88 -37.64
N THR A 990 50.93 16.30 -37.99
CA THR A 990 52.20 15.88 -37.37
C THR A 990 52.37 16.27 -35.90
N LYS A 991 51.65 17.27 -35.35
CA LYS A 991 51.75 17.68 -33.94
C LYS A 991 50.80 16.92 -33.00
N TYR A 992 49.56 16.71 -33.41
CA TYR A 992 48.53 16.09 -32.56
C TYR A 992 48.63 14.56 -32.51
N LYS A 993 48.00 13.90 -31.53
CA LYS A 993 47.91 12.43 -31.51
C LYS A 993 46.79 11.99 -32.45
N ALA A 994 46.98 10.85 -33.14
CA ALA A 994 46.06 10.45 -34.20
C ALA A 994 44.62 10.17 -33.71
N TYR A 995 44.41 9.72 -32.48
CA TYR A 995 43.06 9.62 -31.89
C TYR A 995 42.40 10.99 -31.63
N THR A 996 43.17 12.05 -31.38
CA THR A 996 42.65 13.42 -31.23
C THR A 996 42.19 13.94 -32.59
N ILE A 997 43.01 13.73 -33.62
CA ILE A 997 42.65 14.07 -35.02
C ILE A 997 41.38 13.31 -35.44
N TRP A 998 41.27 12.03 -35.07
CA TRP A 998 40.12 11.19 -35.39
C TRP A 998 38.81 11.70 -34.76
N ALA A 999 38.84 12.04 -33.47
CA ALA A 999 37.67 12.55 -32.75
C ALA A 999 37.26 13.95 -33.22
N GLU A 1000 38.21 14.88 -33.36
CA GLU A 1000 37.88 16.27 -33.68
C GLU A 1000 37.37 16.46 -35.11
N LEU A 1001 37.85 15.65 -36.05
CA LEU A 1001 37.36 15.62 -37.44
C LEU A 1001 36.06 14.81 -37.62
N ASP A 1002 35.49 14.25 -36.55
CA ASP A 1002 34.31 13.36 -36.58
C ASP A 1002 34.50 12.17 -37.56
N ALA A 1003 35.68 11.54 -37.51
CA ALA A 1003 36.01 10.43 -38.40
C ALA A 1003 35.16 9.17 -38.12
N ASP A 1004 34.65 9.01 -36.89
CA ASP A 1004 33.69 7.96 -36.54
C ASP A 1004 32.33 8.22 -37.20
N GLY A 1005 31.81 9.45 -37.17
CA GLY A 1005 30.61 9.83 -37.92
C GLY A 1005 30.80 9.66 -39.42
N ALA A 1006 31.96 10.01 -39.96
CA ALA A 1006 32.29 9.79 -41.37
C ALA A 1006 32.28 8.30 -41.76
N TRP A 1007 32.84 7.42 -40.93
CA TRP A 1007 32.78 5.96 -41.16
C TRP A 1007 31.36 5.40 -41.06
N GLN A 1008 30.56 5.81 -40.08
CA GLN A 1008 29.15 5.41 -39.98
C GLN A 1008 28.37 5.83 -41.24
N SER A 1009 28.65 7.02 -41.76
CA SER A 1009 28.04 7.51 -43.00
C SER A 1009 28.42 6.66 -44.22
N ALA A 1010 29.69 6.24 -44.32
CA ALA A 1010 30.15 5.34 -45.37
C ALA A 1010 29.57 3.92 -45.23
N LEU A 1011 29.31 3.49 -43.99
CA LEU A 1011 28.68 2.22 -43.64
C LEU A 1011 27.20 2.17 -44.05
N GLU A 1012 26.43 3.21 -43.72
CA GLU A 1012 25.03 3.36 -44.15
C GLU A 1012 24.93 3.41 -45.68
N PHE A 1013 25.82 4.18 -46.32
CA PHE A 1013 25.91 4.20 -47.78
C PHE A 1013 26.27 2.84 -48.37
N TYR A 1014 27.21 2.11 -47.75
CA TYR A 1014 27.56 0.75 -48.17
C TYR A 1014 26.38 -0.22 -48.04
N GLN A 1015 25.67 -0.22 -46.90
CA GLN A 1015 24.51 -1.08 -46.70
C GLN A 1015 23.43 -0.82 -47.75
N CYS A 1016 23.16 0.44 -48.07
CA CYS A 1016 22.23 0.80 -49.15
C CYS A 1016 22.76 0.32 -50.52
N ARG A 1017 23.99 0.69 -50.89
CA ARG A 1017 24.51 0.46 -52.25
C ARG A 1017 24.88 -1.00 -52.53
N ARG A 1018 25.22 -1.82 -51.52
CA ARG A 1018 25.44 -3.28 -51.66
C ARG A 1018 24.17 -4.04 -52.06
N THR A 1019 22.98 -3.46 -51.86
CA THR A 1019 21.73 -4.05 -52.40
C THR A 1019 21.53 -3.77 -53.89
N GLN A 1020 22.34 -2.87 -54.48
CA GLN A 1020 22.21 -2.37 -55.85
C GLN A 1020 23.46 -2.66 -56.72
N SER A 1021 24.56 -3.15 -56.13
CA SER A 1021 25.83 -3.40 -56.83
C SER A 1021 26.68 -4.47 -56.14
N ASP A 1022 27.32 -5.34 -56.94
CA ASP A 1022 28.33 -6.31 -56.50
C ASP A 1022 29.73 -5.69 -56.25
N SER A 1023 29.86 -4.35 -56.29
CA SER A 1023 31.10 -3.66 -55.93
C SER A 1023 31.55 -3.97 -54.50
N SER A 1024 32.84 -4.24 -54.30
CA SER A 1024 33.38 -4.56 -52.98
C SER A 1024 33.33 -3.38 -52.00
N PHE A 1025 33.42 -3.67 -50.70
CA PHE A 1025 33.33 -2.65 -49.65
C PHE A 1025 34.25 -1.45 -49.89
N SER A 1026 35.54 -1.70 -50.19
CA SER A 1026 36.51 -0.62 -50.42
C SER A 1026 36.20 0.21 -51.67
N ASN A 1027 35.50 -0.36 -52.65
CA ASN A 1027 35.13 0.33 -53.88
C ASN A 1027 33.99 1.32 -53.60
N ILE A 1028 32.95 0.85 -52.89
CA ILE A 1028 31.79 1.65 -52.49
C ILE A 1028 32.20 2.71 -51.45
N ALA A 1029 33.07 2.38 -50.50
CA ALA A 1029 33.60 3.34 -49.53
C ALA A 1029 34.50 4.40 -50.19
N SER A 1030 35.32 4.02 -51.18
CA SER A 1030 36.10 5.00 -51.97
C SER A 1030 35.17 5.94 -52.75
N ASP A 1031 34.17 5.41 -53.47
CA ASP A 1031 33.16 6.20 -54.20
C ASP A 1031 32.40 7.17 -53.28
N PHE A 1032 31.98 6.73 -52.09
CA PHE A 1032 31.28 7.56 -51.11
C PHE A 1032 32.03 8.84 -50.74
N PHE A 1033 33.35 8.71 -50.57
CA PHE A 1033 34.24 9.82 -50.22
C PHE A 1033 34.78 10.60 -51.43
N ASN A 1034 34.32 10.27 -52.65
CA ASN A 1034 34.85 10.73 -53.94
C ASN A 1034 36.37 10.44 -54.08
N GLY A 1035 36.80 9.28 -53.62
CA GLY A 1035 38.14 8.73 -53.81
C GLY A 1035 38.34 8.08 -55.19
N PRO A 1036 39.50 7.49 -55.47
CA PRO A 1036 39.80 6.83 -56.74
C PRO A 1036 38.85 5.67 -57.06
N ASN A 1037 38.48 5.57 -58.34
CA ASN A 1037 37.67 4.46 -58.86
C ASN A 1037 38.48 3.15 -58.87
N SER A 1038 37.78 2.02 -58.79
CA SER A 1038 38.33 0.65 -58.90
C SER A 1038 39.18 0.16 -57.72
N VAL A 1039 39.04 0.76 -56.53
CA VAL A 1039 39.70 0.33 -55.28
C VAL A 1039 39.06 -0.96 -54.74
N ASN A 1040 39.73 -2.12 -54.86
CA ASN A 1040 39.24 -3.42 -54.39
C ASN A 1040 40.23 -4.11 -53.43
N CYS A 1041 40.24 -3.69 -52.16
CA CYS A 1041 41.20 -4.16 -51.15
C CYS A 1041 40.87 -5.55 -50.59
N GLN A 1042 39.81 -6.18 -51.07
CA GLN A 1042 39.47 -7.58 -50.78
C GLN A 1042 40.10 -8.55 -51.80
N ASP A 1043 40.63 -8.03 -52.91
CA ASP A 1043 41.22 -8.81 -54.01
C ASP A 1043 42.74 -8.89 -53.88
N PHE A 1044 43.21 -9.97 -53.23
CA PHE A 1044 44.63 -10.25 -53.01
C PHE A 1044 45.30 -10.81 -54.28
N ARG A 1045 45.49 -9.93 -55.27
CA ARG A 1045 46.36 -10.12 -56.45
C ARG A 1045 47.55 -9.17 -56.38
N GLU A 1046 48.71 -9.59 -56.88
CA GLU A 1046 49.98 -8.82 -56.79
C GLU A 1046 49.92 -7.43 -57.42
N SER A 1047 49.01 -7.20 -58.37
CA SER A 1047 48.76 -5.89 -58.97
C SER A 1047 47.34 -5.78 -59.53
N GLY A 1048 46.87 -4.55 -59.77
CA GLY A 1048 45.61 -4.25 -60.47
C GLY A 1048 44.38 -3.99 -59.60
N ASN A 1049 44.47 -4.14 -58.27
CA ASN A 1049 43.35 -3.96 -57.34
C ASN A 1049 43.15 -2.53 -56.81
N GLY A 1050 43.97 -1.56 -57.23
CA GLY A 1050 43.83 -0.15 -56.84
C GLY A 1050 44.15 0.18 -55.37
N CYS A 1051 44.58 -0.78 -54.55
CA CYS A 1051 44.87 -0.57 -53.12
C CYS A 1051 46.36 -0.44 -52.79
N THR A 1052 47.25 -0.94 -53.65
CA THR A 1052 48.69 -0.65 -53.55
C THR A 1052 48.97 0.82 -53.88
N ASN A 1053 49.51 1.57 -52.91
CA ASN A 1053 49.85 3.01 -52.99
C ASN A 1053 48.65 3.97 -53.14
N LEU A 1054 47.45 3.58 -52.73
CA LEU A 1054 46.26 4.43 -52.74
C LEU A 1054 46.46 5.65 -51.82
N THR A 1055 46.38 6.85 -52.41
CA THR A 1055 46.57 8.14 -51.70
C THR A 1055 45.49 9.15 -52.14
N ALA A 1056 44.71 9.64 -51.17
CA ALA A 1056 43.75 10.72 -51.27
C ALA A 1056 44.28 11.98 -50.56
N VAL A 1057 43.98 13.14 -51.14
CA VAL A 1057 44.44 14.47 -50.69
C VAL A 1057 43.23 15.31 -50.25
N CYS A 1058 43.41 16.17 -49.25
CA CYS A 1058 42.42 17.14 -48.81
C CYS A 1058 42.79 18.51 -49.39
N ASP A 1059 41.86 19.20 -50.04
CA ASP A 1059 42.08 20.51 -50.67
C ASP A 1059 41.30 21.62 -49.93
N HIS A 1060 41.87 22.83 -49.89
CA HIS A 1060 41.54 23.96 -49.02
C HIS A 1060 40.03 24.27 -48.92
N ASN A 1061 39.32 24.17 -50.05
CA ASN A 1061 37.91 24.56 -50.18
C ASN A 1061 36.91 23.39 -50.12
N CYS A 1062 37.35 22.17 -49.81
CA CYS A 1062 36.45 21.01 -49.71
C CYS A 1062 36.01 20.74 -48.25
N PRO A 1063 34.69 20.71 -47.97
CA PRO A 1063 34.15 20.13 -46.73
C PRO A 1063 34.38 18.60 -46.68
N GLY A 1064 34.41 18.00 -45.48
CA GLY A 1064 34.59 16.54 -45.29
C GLY A 1064 36.02 16.09 -45.00
N ALA A 1065 36.75 16.80 -44.12
CA ALA A 1065 38.18 16.59 -43.86
C ALA A 1065 38.57 15.15 -43.48
N ALA A 1066 37.73 14.45 -42.72
CA ALA A 1066 37.95 13.06 -42.29
C ALA A 1066 38.21 12.10 -43.45
N ARG A 1067 37.66 12.38 -44.66
CA ARG A 1067 37.79 11.53 -45.85
C ARG A 1067 39.24 11.18 -46.21
N ARG A 1068 40.19 12.11 -46.00
CA ARG A 1068 41.61 11.93 -46.30
C ARG A 1068 42.18 10.74 -45.52
N TYR A 1069 41.92 10.68 -44.22
CA TYR A 1069 42.46 9.64 -43.35
C TYR A 1069 41.77 8.29 -43.60
N ILE A 1070 40.45 8.33 -43.83
CA ILE A 1070 39.65 7.13 -44.10
C ILE A 1070 40.07 6.43 -45.40
N VAL A 1071 40.10 7.14 -46.54
CA VAL A 1071 40.47 6.53 -47.84
C VAL A 1071 41.92 6.04 -47.83
N ASN A 1072 42.84 6.76 -47.18
CA ASN A 1072 44.24 6.35 -47.05
C ASN A 1072 44.43 5.11 -46.16
N SER A 1073 43.57 4.91 -45.16
CA SER A 1073 43.62 3.72 -44.31
C SER A 1073 43.41 2.42 -45.10
N LEU A 1074 42.58 2.43 -46.14
CA LEU A 1074 42.26 1.25 -46.97
C LEU A 1074 43.51 0.66 -47.65
N SER A 1075 44.40 1.50 -48.20
CA SER A 1075 45.68 1.08 -48.79
C SER A 1075 46.56 0.31 -47.79
N ARG A 1076 46.52 0.81 -46.56
CA ARG A 1076 47.42 0.48 -45.47
C ARG A 1076 46.92 -0.80 -44.76
N ILE A 1077 45.60 -0.96 -44.65
CA ILE A 1077 44.92 -2.21 -44.25
C ILE A 1077 45.17 -3.32 -45.26
N TYR A 1078 45.08 -3.03 -46.57
CA TYR A 1078 45.40 -3.99 -47.63
C TYR A 1078 46.83 -4.55 -47.48
N ALA A 1079 47.82 -3.68 -47.27
CA ALA A 1079 49.21 -4.11 -47.08
C ALA A 1079 49.41 -5.04 -45.87
N MET A 1080 48.68 -4.81 -44.76
CA MET A 1080 48.70 -5.71 -43.60
C MET A 1080 48.13 -7.09 -43.95
N TYR A 1081 46.96 -7.14 -44.60
CA TYR A 1081 46.34 -8.41 -44.98
C TYR A 1081 47.12 -9.14 -46.08
N TRP A 1082 47.79 -8.45 -47.01
CA TRP A 1082 48.67 -9.08 -47.99
C TRP A 1082 49.85 -9.81 -47.32
N ASN A 1083 50.43 -9.22 -46.26
CA ASN A 1083 51.49 -9.85 -45.47
C ASN A 1083 50.98 -11.07 -44.67
N ILE A 1084 49.74 -11.03 -44.19
CA ILE A 1084 49.09 -12.17 -43.50
C ILE A 1084 48.72 -13.27 -44.49
N TYR A 1085 48.14 -12.92 -45.64
CA TYR A 1085 47.75 -13.86 -46.70
C TYR A 1085 48.96 -14.60 -47.29
N SER A 1086 50.06 -13.90 -47.56
CA SER A 1086 51.32 -14.52 -47.99
C SER A 1086 51.92 -15.43 -46.90
N ALA A 1087 51.83 -15.05 -45.61
CA ALA A 1087 52.22 -15.93 -44.51
C ALA A 1087 51.32 -17.17 -44.39
N ILE A 1088 50.00 -17.05 -44.55
CA ILE A 1088 49.05 -18.17 -44.48
C ILE A 1088 49.18 -19.10 -45.69
N GLN A 1089 49.32 -18.58 -46.91
CA GLN A 1089 49.68 -19.37 -48.10
C GLN A 1089 50.98 -20.17 -47.89
N SER A 1090 51.93 -19.62 -47.12
CA SER A 1090 53.16 -20.31 -46.73
C SER A 1090 52.97 -21.38 -45.64
N MET A 1091 51.82 -21.41 -44.96
CA MET A 1091 51.51 -22.33 -43.85
C MET A 1091 50.46 -23.41 -44.19
N VAL A 1092 49.67 -23.26 -45.26
CA VAL A 1092 48.65 -24.26 -45.67
C VAL A 1092 49.28 -25.40 -46.47
N VAL A 1093 50.11 -26.18 -45.78
CA VAL A 1093 50.34 -27.59 -46.10
C VAL A 1093 49.85 -28.40 -44.90
N PHE A 1094 49.08 -29.45 -45.16
CA PHE A 1094 48.42 -30.38 -44.21
C PHE A 1094 47.01 -30.03 -43.70
N SER A 1095 46.05 -30.84 -44.20
CA SER A 1095 44.73 -31.22 -43.66
C SER A 1095 43.51 -30.27 -43.68
N ASN A 1096 42.79 -30.32 -44.81
CA ASN A 1096 41.32 -30.51 -44.94
C ASN A 1096 40.35 -29.71 -44.05
N VAL A 1097 39.94 -28.55 -44.56
CA VAL A 1097 38.81 -27.72 -44.06
C VAL A 1097 37.45 -28.43 -44.12
N GLY A 1098 37.26 -29.43 -45.00
CA GLY A 1098 35.97 -30.07 -45.27
C GLY A 1098 35.29 -30.77 -44.08
N GLN A 1099 36.01 -31.04 -42.99
CA GLN A 1099 35.40 -31.60 -41.78
C GLN A 1099 34.70 -30.55 -40.91
N ILE A 1100 35.21 -29.30 -40.90
CA ILE A 1100 34.64 -28.19 -40.10
C ILE A 1100 33.27 -27.77 -40.64
N GLY A 1101 33.08 -27.80 -41.97
CA GLY A 1101 31.79 -27.49 -42.60
C GLY A 1101 30.68 -28.50 -42.28
N LYS A 1102 31.03 -29.75 -41.93
CA LYS A 1102 30.04 -30.81 -41.64
C LYS A 1102 29.45 -30.74 -40.24
N ASP A 1103 30.24 -30.34 -39.23
CA ASP A 1103 29.74 -30.20 -37.86
C ASP A 1103 28.86 -28.94 -37.67
N PHE A 1104 28.95 -27.97 -38.59
CA PHE A 1104 28.04 -26.81 -38.68
C PHE A 1104 26.93 -26.95 -39.74
N GLY A 1105 26.76 -28.14 -40.32
CA GLY A 1105 25.52 -28.52 -41.01
C GLY A 1105 25.27 -27.90 -42.38
N ILE A 1106 26.31 -27.59 -43.17
CA ILE A 1106 26.15 -27.20 -44.58
C ILE A 1106 27.09 -28.04 -45.45
N GLU A 1107 26.53 -28.96 -46.25
CA GLU A 1107 27.27 -29.56 -47.37
C GLU A 1107 27.27 -28.60 -48.57
N GLU A 1108 28.44 -28.43 -49.18
CA GLU A 1108 28.60 -27.66 -50.40
C GLU A 1108 27.84 -28.29 -51.57
N ASN A 1109 27.17 -27.45 -52.37
CA ASN A 1109 27.29 -27.59 -53.81
C ASN A 1109 27.33 -26.22 -54.51
N GLN A 1110 28.58 -25.81 -54.78
CA GLN A 1110 29.02 -25.10 -55.99
C GLN A 1110 28.13 -23.97 -56.53
N GLY A 1111 28.59 -22.72 -56.35
CA GLY A 1111 28.20 -21.64 -57.27
C GLY A 1111 28.25 -20.23 -56.71
N ASN A 1112 28.11 -20.06 -55.40
CA ASN A 1112 28.19 -18.75 -54.73
C ASN A 1112 28.94 -18.89 -53.40
N VAL A 1113 29.81 -17.93 -53.09
CA VAL A 1113 30.38 -17.77 -51.75
C VAL A 1113 29.23 -17.48 -50.79
N ASP A 1114 29.16 -18.18 -49.65
CA ASP A 1114 28.09 -17.96 -48.67
C ASP A 1114 28.04 -16.46 -48.30
N PRO A 1115 26.90 -15.77 -48.50
CA PRO A 1115 26.74 -14.37 -48.12
C PRO A 1115 27.14 -14.10 -46.66
N ARG A 1116 27.02 -15.08 -45.77
CA ARG A 1116 27.45 -15.00 -44.37
C ARG A 1116 28.97 -14.92 -44.23
N LEU A 1117 29.72 -15.67 -45.04
CA LEU A 1117 31.19 -15.60 -45.04
C LEU A 1117 31.68 -14.27 -45.64
N ALA A 1118 31.02 -13.78 -46.68
CA ALA A 1118 31.25 -12.44 -47.21
C ALA A 1118 30.93 -11.35 -46.16
N ILE A 1119 29.80 -11.46 -45.45
CA ILE A 1119 29.44 -10.56 -44.34
C ILE A 1119 30.46 -10.63 -43.19
N ILE A 1120 30.99 -11.81 -42.84
CA ILE A 1120 32.04 -11.94 -41.80
C ILE A 1120 33.33 -11.27 -42.25
N LEU A 1121 33.75 -11.45 -43.51
CA LEU A 1121 34.92 -10.75 -44.06
C LEU A 1121 34.71 -9.23 -44.14
N ASP A 1122 33.53 -8.77 -44.57
CA ASP A 1122 33.15 -7.34 -44.55
C ASP A 1122 33.21 -6.77 -43.12
N LEU A 1123 32.62 -7.45 -42.13
CA LEU A 1123 32.61 -7.05 -40.72
C LEU A 1123 34.02 -7.03 -40.10
N VAL A 1124 34.90 -7.96 -40.47
CA VAL A 1124 36.30 -7.99 -40.00
C VAL A 1124 37.13 -6.86 -40.63
N VAL A 1125 36.93 -6.57 -41.92
CA VAL A 1125 37.55 -5.41 -42.58
C VAL A 1125 37.07 -4.10 -41.97
N LEU A 1126 35.77 -3.98 -41.67
CA LEU A 1126 35.15 -2.84 -41.00
C LEU A 1126 35.67 -2.64 -39.58
N GLY A 1127 35.71 -3.69 -38.76
CA GLY A 1127 36.22 -3.65 -37.39
C GLY A 1127 37.69 -3.23 -37.32
N CYS A 1128 38.53 -3.77 -38.21
CA CYS A 1128 39.93 -3.35 -38.28
C CYS A 1128 40.10 -1.90 -38.78
N GLY A 1129 39.25 -1.41 -39.68
CA GLY A 1129 39.29 -0.02 -40.15
C GLY A 1129 39.04 1.00 -39.04
N LEU A 1130 38.00 0.77 -38.23
CA LEU A 1130 37.64 1.59 -37.07
C LEU A 1130 38.72 1.57 -35.98
N VAL A 1131 39.35 0.41 -35.72
CA VAL A 1131 40.36 0.26 -34.66
C VAL A 1131 41.74 0.79 -35.06
N MET A 1132 42.14 0.68 -36.33
CA MET A 1132 43.50 1.01 -36.78
C MET A 1132 43.65 2.45 -37.28
N GLY A 1133 42.58 3.05 -37.79
CA GLY A 1133 42.57 4.44 -38.27
C GLY A 1133 43.13 5.47 -37.27
N PRO A 1134 42.69 5.46 -35.99
CA PRO A 1134 43.19 6.37 -34.94
C PRO A 1134 44.67 6.17 -34.53
N ALA A 1135 45.34 5.12 -35.01
CA ALA A 1135 46.73 4.82 -34.66
C ALA A 1135 47.74 5.29 -35.70
N TRP A 1136 47.31 5.56 -36.94
CA TRP A 1136 48.20 5.59 -38.11
C TRP A 1136 48.42 7.01 -38.66
N LYS A 1137 49.52 7.60 -38.18
CA LYS A 1137 50.14 8.83 -38.70
C LYS A 1137 50.88 8.63 -40.03
#